data_AF-A0A960Y0X4-F1
#
_entry.id   AF-A0A960Y0X4-F1
#
_cell.length_a   1.000
_cell.length_b   1.000
_cell.length_c   1.000
_cell.angle_alpha   90.00
_cell.angle_beta   90.00
_cell.angle_gamma   90.00
#
_symmetry.space_group_name_H-M   'P 1'
#
loop_
_entity.id
_entity.type
_entity.pdbx_description
1 polymer ?
#
loop_
_entity_poly.entity_id
_entity_poly.type
_entity_poly.pdbx_seq_one_letter_code
_entity_poly.pdbx_strand_id
1 'polypeptide(L)'
;MSPKTIKRIFVFLILVPTLVFADSINEFLTRGEKFYREKNYRQALGQFKFAIDLNPNSNRAHLGYAKTSLALGSRLDSLNSYKKVLESEPKHKEALSGVAEITSLEGAHSEALELIEEGLKEEPYNSILLIERATILLRMGKSNLALRRLVEARSKVNTNYEYTLLLARAYTANKDYRTAAEIIENLRKEYPENPEVFYEKAFLHFQLASNEEDPEKREIEMKESFSLLETALSLEPRYHDARRLAIQVLIWLGEYENAYEYVKMLSEDFTFDTTLLHYQSYLAMKLGNKEAIIQGYTKLLNEDEMNEVARFTIEEYALKNLTEIDPLRNRLGLYRYKLYERTSSDLQYKIANYHLLRASLLIPENGKLKNTMTDYYNRFADKPKLLAELLRERKEDPDNIKINNRIENLLKSMRHSLGYVEGYKNTEGLLIDNIRSVPEIFLFDLKPNDFMTDYPDTTDVITASLRYSLSMKPQISIVGGEEERVIRDAIKTVKGKTHFSDSVFYSADVLDLLNRNRKKDNYIRFIGYGNFQKNGDHLSVRYNIYDRTTGTIVKKIKISSYGRNSLEDLSSRLSNKIVMSMPIQGKILKIKNDSIVFNLGSRDGLKKNDVLKILKNGKVYSDIKVTSLDDFVAEAEVIDNPSWKKDVGRGFWIVADRKFKRREVSP
;
A
#
# COMPACT_ATOMS: atom_id res chain seq x y z
N MET A 1 1.02 -68.73 50.28
CA MET A 1 0.87 -67.31 50.70
C MET A 1 -0.55 -67.09 51.18
N SER A 2 -0.77 -66.35 52.27
CA SER A 2 -2.13 -66.08 52.76
C SER A 2 -2.90 -65.19 51.77
N PRO A 3 -4.25 -65.26 51.71
CA PRO A 3 -5.06 -64.40 50.85
C PRO A 3 -4.83 -62.90 51.08
N LYS A 4 -4.46 -62.51 52.31
CA LYS A 4 -4.09 -61.13 52.66
C LYS A 4 -2.76 -60.67 52.05
N THR A 5 -1.82 -61.59 51.84
CA THR A 5 -0.51 -61.30 51.24
C THR A 5 -0.62 -61.12 49.72
N ILE A 6 -1.47 -61.90 49.05
CA ILE A 6 -1.73 -61.78 47.60
C ILE A 6 -2.48 -60.48 47.31
N LYS A 7 -3.48 -60.09 48.13
CA LYS A 7 -4.20 -58.82 47.96
C LYS A 7 -3.31 -57.59 48.19
N ARG A 8 -2.34 -57.66 49.13
CA ARG A 8 -1.35 -56.59 49.33
C ARG A 8 -0.35 -56.48 48.18
N ILE A 9 0.11 -57.61 47.63
CA ILE A 9 1.04 -57.62 46.48
C ILE A 9 0.34 -57.17 45.20
N PHE A 10 -0.93 -57.54 44.98
CA PHE A 10 -1.72 -57.06 43.83
C PHE A 10 -2.03 -55.56 43.91
N VAL A 11 -2.33 -55.04 45.10
CA VAL A 11 -2.48 -53.59 45.32
C VAL A 11 -1.14 -52.87 45.11
N PHE A 12 -0.01 -53.46 45.55
CA PHE A 12 1.34 -52.93 45.29
C PHE A 12 1.74 -52.98 43.79
N LEU A 13 1.37 -54.04 43.06
CA LEU A 13 1.71 -54.21 41.64
C LEU A 13 0.89 -53.33 40.69
N ILE A 14 -0.28 -52.85 41.12
CA ILE A 14 -1.07 -51.87 40.36
C ILE A 14 -0.65 -50.44 40.74
N LEU A 15 -0.33 -50.18 42.02
CA LEU A 15 0.09 -48.85 42.47
C LEU A 15 1.50 -48.44 42.03
N VAL A 16 2.48 -49.36 42.00
CA VAL A 16 3.87 -49.01 41.70
C VAL A 16 4.10 -48.59 40.24
N PRO A 17 3.52 -49.24 39.20
CA PRO A 17 3.60 -48.74 37.83
C PRO A 17 2.88 -47.39 37.68
N THR A 18 1.68 -47.23 38.29
CA THR A 18 0.94 -45.96 38.21
C THR A 18 1.66 -44.79 38.88
N LEU A 19 2.41 -45.04 39.97
CA LEU A 19 3.23 -44.00 40.61
C LEU A 19 4.44 -43.63 39.76
N VAL A 20 5.16 -44.61 39.18
CA VAL A 20 6.35 -44.34 38.33
C VAL A 20 5.98 -43.60 37.03
N PHE A 21 4.81 -43.89 36.44
CA PHE A 21 4.31 -43.15 35.28
C PHE A 21 3.75 -41.76 35.64
N ALA A 22 3.13 -41.58 36.82
CA ALA A 22 2.66 -40.28 37.27
C ALA A 22 3.81 -39.32 37.62
N ASP A 23 4.89 -39.83 38.24
CA ASP A 23 6.08 -39.04 38.56
C ASP A 23 6.80 -38.56 37.29
N SER A 24 6.86 -39.40 36.24
CA SER A 24 7.46 -39.01 34.96
C SER A 24 6.61 -38.00 34.17
N ILE A 25 5.28 -38.11 34.16
CA ILE A 25 4.40 -37.10 33.52
C ILE A 25 4.55 -35.73 34.20
N ASN A 26 4.50 -35.69 35.53
CA ASN A 26 4.65 -34.45 36.29
C ASN A 26 6.01 -33.80 36.05
N GLU A 27 7.06 -34.61 35.88
CA GLU A 27 8.37 -34.11 35.52
C GLU A 27 8.39 -33.44 34.13
N PHE A 28 7.83 -34.09 33.10
CA PHE A 28 7.71 -33.50 31.77
C PHE A 28 6.87 -32.22 31.78
N LEU A 29 5.75 -32.20 32.50
CA LEU A 29 4.92 -31.00 32.67
C LEU A 29 5.69 -29.86 33.32
N THR A 30 6.42 -30.15 34.41
CA THR A 30 7.19 -29.14 35.15
C THR A 30 8.34 -28.58 34.32
N ARG A 31 9.05 -29.44 33.57
CA ARG A 31 10.08 -28.98 32.62
C ARG A 31 9.47 -28.17 31.47
N GLY A 32 8.32 -28.61 30.94
CA GLY A 32 7.59 -27.89 29.89
C GLY A 32 7.18 -26.49 30.35
N GLU A 33 6.60 -26.37 31.54
CA GLU A 33 6.25 -25.08 32.15
C GLU A 33 7.47 -24.21 32.43
N LYS A 34 8.58 -24.81 32.86
CA LYS A 34 9.85 -24.09 33.04
C LYS A 34 10.34 -23.52 31.71
N PHE A 35 10.46 -24.34 30.67
CA PHE A 35 10.87 -23.88 29.34
C PHE A 35 9.89 -22.86 28.76
N TYR A 36 8.59 -23.00 29.03
CA TYR A 36 7.58 -22.04 28.61
C TYR A 36 7.79 -20.69 29.30
N ARG A 37 8.03 -20.68 30.62
CA ARG A 37 8.37 -19.45 31.37
C ARG A 37 9.68 -18.82 30.90
N GLU A 38 10.65 -19.64 30.51
CA GLU A 38 11.91 -19.20 29.89
C GLU A 38 11.75 -18.82 28.39
N LYS A 39 10.51 -18.83 27.87
CA LYS A 39 10.16 -18.54 26.47
C LYS A 39 10.90 -19.41 25.45
N ASN A 40 11.44 -20.54 25.89
CA ASN A 40 12.01 -21.56 25.02
C ASN A 40 10.90 -22.47 24.50
N TYR A 41 10.03 -21.89 23.67
CA TYR A 41 8.79 -22.55 23.24
C TYR A 41 9.03 -23.85 22.48
N ARG A 42 10.13 -23.97 21.71
CA ARG A 42 10.45 -25.23 21.01
C ARG A 42 10.72 -26.37 22.00
N GLN A 43 11.49 -26.11 23.06
CA GLN A 43 11.77 -27.13 24.07
C GLN A 43 10.54 -27.41 24.94
N ALA A 44 9.78 -26.37 25.30
CA ALA A 44 8.52 -26.51 26.02
C ALA A 44 7.53 -27.40 25.27
N LEU A 45 7.38 -27.17 23.96
CA LEU A 45 6.46 -27.92 23.10
C LEU A 45 6.80 -29.41 23.10
N GLY A 46 8.10 -29.72 23.02
CA GLY A 46 8.60 -31.10 23.11
C GLY A 46 8.25 -31.77 24.44
N GLN A 47 8.45 -31.08 25.57
CA GLN A 47 8.12 -31.64 26.89
C GLN A 47 6.61 -31.86 27.07
N PHE A 48 5.77 -30.90 26.65
CA PHE A 48 4.32 -31.07 26.72
C PHE A 48 3.83 -32.19 25.80
N LYS A 49 4.44 -32.35 24.62
CA LYS A 49 4.14 -33.48 23.73
C LYS A 49 4.45 -34.82 24.39
N PHE A 50 5.62 -34.98 25.02
CA PHE A 50 5.93 -36.19 25.79
C PHE A 50 4.92 -36.45 26.91
N ALA A 51 4.47 -35.41 27.62
CA ALA A 51 3.45 -35.55 28.65
C ALA A 51 2.09 -36.01 28.07
N ILE A 52 1.72 -35.53 26.87
CA ILE A 52 0.50 -35.97 26.15
C ILE A 52 0.65 -37.43 25.69
N ASP A 53 1.81 -37.82 25.14
CA ASP A 53 2.05 -39.19 24.68
C ASP A 53 1.95 -40.21 25.83
N LEU A 54 2.36 -39.82 27.05
CA LEU A 54 2.23 -40.63 28.26
C LEU A 54 0.82 -40.62 28.86
N ASN A 55 0.11 -39.50 28.77
CA ASN A 55 -1.29 -39.40 29.18
C ASN A 55 -2.10 -38.51 28.21
N PRO A 56 -2.80 -39.12 27.24
CA PRO A 56 -3.57 -38.40 26.24
C PRO A 56 -4.73 -37.57 26.78
N ASN A 57 -5.15 -37.78 28.03
CA ASN A 57 -6.28 -37.06 28.66
C ASN A 57 -5.82 -36.01 29.68
N SER A 58 -4.53 -35.70 29.74
CA SER A 58 -4.01 -34.70 30.68
C SER A 58 -4.38 -33.28 30.24
N ASN A 59 -5.40 -32.68 30.87
CA ASN A 59 -5.80 -31.29 30.61
C ASN A 59 -4.63 -30.31 30.79
N ARG A 60 -3.78 -30.52 31.81
CA ARG A 60 -2.59 -29.70 32.05
C ARG A 60 -1.56 -29.81 30.91
N ALA A 61 -1.36 -31.01 30.36
CA ALA A 61 -0.48 -31.21 29.22
C ALA A 61 -1.02 -30.55 27.95
N HIS A 62 -2.32 -30.72 27.68
CA HIS A 62 -3.01 -30.08 26.55
C HIS A 62 -3.02 -28.56 26.66
N LEU A 63 -3.25 -27.98 27.85
CA LEU A 63 -3.14 -26.53 28.08
C LEU A 63 -1.72 -26.01 27.81
N GLY A 64 -0.71 -26.69 28.36
CA GLY A 64 0.69 -26.31 28.16
C GLY A 64 1.09 -26.39 26.68
N TYR A 65 0.70 -27.48 26.01
CA TYR A 65 0.92 -27.66 24.58
C TYR A 65 0.17 -26.61 23.75
N ALA A 66 -1.07 -26.29 24.10
CA ALA A 66 -1.88 -25.29 23.39
C ALA A 66 -1.26 -23.90 23.47
N LYS A 67 -0.91 -23.44 24.69
CA LYS A 67 -0.25 -22.15 24.93
C LYS A 67 1.07 -22.05 24.19
N THR A 68 1.86 -23.13 24.20
CA THR A 68 3.17 -23.17 23.54
C THR A 68 3.06 -23.18 22.02
N SER A 69 2.12 -23.96 21.48
CA SER A 69 1.82 -23.98 20.03
C SER A 69 1.38 -22.62 19.53
N LEU A 70 0.54 -21.91 20.31
CA LEU A 70 0.10 -20.56 19.96
C LEU A 70 1.26 -19.57 19.91
N ALA A 71 2.15 -19.61 20.90
CA ALA A 71 3.36 -18.77 20.95
C ALA A 71 4.32 -19.03 19.78
N LEU A 72 4.30 -20.24 19.21
CA LEU A 72 5.08 -20.60 18.00
C LEU A 72 4.34 -20.29 16.69
N GLY A 73 3.11 -19.78 16.74
CA GLY A 73 2.28 -19.50 15.56
C GLY A 73 1.48 -20.69 15.03
N SER A 74 1.58 -21.88 15.65
CA SER A 74 0.81 -23.07 15.30
C SER A 74 -0.63 -22.99 15.84
N ARG A 75 -1.46 -22.14 15.23
CA ARG A 75 -2.84 -21.87 15.66
C ARG A 75 -3.74 -23.12 15.64
N LEU A 76 -3.62 -23.95 14.61
CA LEU A 76 -4.45 -25.15 14.47
C LEU A 76 -4.17 -26.18 15.58
N ASP A 77 -2.90 -26.45 15.85
CA ASP A 77 -2.48 -27.38 16.91
C ASP A 77 -2.89 -26.87 18.30
N SER A 78 -2.78 -25.55 18.50
CA SER A 78 -3.24 -24.88 19.71
C SER A 78 -4.75 -25.03 19.89
N LEU A 79 -5.53 -24.73 18.86
CA LEU A 79 -7.00 -24.81 18.89
C LEU A 79 -7.48 -26.22 19.21
N ASN A 80 -6.88 -27.24 18.58
CA ASN A 80 -7.23 -28.64 18.83
C ASN A 80 -6.98 -29.04 20.28
N SER A 81 -5.86 -28.58 20.85
CA SER A 81 -5.47 -28.91 22.22
C SER A 81 -6.34 -28.17 23.25
N TYR A 82 -6.70 -26.91 23.00
CA TYR A 82 -7.70 -26.23 23.83
C TYR A 82 -9.07 -26.89 23.76
N LYS A 83 -9.52 -27.32 22.57
CA LYS A 83 -10.78 -28.08 22.41
C LYS A 83 -10.76 -29.39 23.19
N LYS A 84 -9.62 -30.09 23.26
CA LYS A 84 -9.47 -31.30 24.09
C LYS A 84 -9.69 -31.03 25.59
N VAL A 85 -9.25 -29.87 26.08
CA VAL A 85 -9.53 -29.45 27.46
C VAL A 85 -11.02 -29.16 27.65
N LEU A 86 -11.67 -28.52 26.67
CA LEU A 86 -13.10 -28.20 26.73
C LEU A 86 -14.01 -29.43 26.57
N GLU A 87 -13.54 -30.51 25.96
CA GLU A 87 -14.28 -31.79 25.90
C GLU A 87 -14.50 -32.38 27.30
N SER A 88 -13.52 -32.24 28.20
CA SER A 88 -13.61 -32.74 29.58
C SER A 88 -14.11 -31.67 30.57
N GLU A 89 -13.73 -30.41 30.34
CA GLU A 89 -14.09 -29.27 31.17
C GLU A 89 -14.67 -28.12 30.30
N PRO A 90 -15.95 -28.20 29.91
CA PRO A 90 -16.57 -27.23 28.99
C PRO A 90 -16.52 -25.77 29.45
N LYS A 91 -16.37 -25.56 30.76
CA LYS A 91 -16.29 -24.23 31.39
C LYS A 91 -14.86 -23.90 31.83
N HIS A 92 -13.81 -24.48 31.24
CA HIS A 92 -12.42 -24.17 31.60
C HIS A 92 -11.98 -22.81 31.02
N LYS A 93 -11.68 -21.84 31.89
CA LYS A 93 -11.58 -20.40 31.54
C LYS A 93 -10.41 -20.12 30.63
N GLU A 94 -9.25 -20.71 30.90
CA GLU A 94 -8.08 -20.54 30.05
C GLU A 94 -8.26 -21.18 28.68
N ALA A 95 -9.04 -22.27 28.59
CA ALA A 95 -9.28 -22.94 27.32
C ALA A 95 -10.32 -22.17 26.50
N LEU A 96 -11.38 -21.64 27.13
CA LEU A 96 -12.32 -20.70 26.50
C LEU A 96 -11.60 -19.45 25.99
N SER A 97 -10.73 -18.87 26.81
CA SER A 97 -9.88 -17.73 26.44
C SER A 97 -9.00 -18.05 25.24
N GLY A 98 -8.30 -19.19 25.26
CA GLY A 98 -7.42 -19.60 24.18
C GLY A 98 -8.15 -19.88 22.86
N VAL A 99 -9.34 -20.49 22.91
CA VAL A 99 -10.19 -20.65 21.72
C VAL A 99 -10.63 -19.29 21.19
N ALA A 100 -11.15 -18.40 22.06
CA ALA A 100 -11.59 -17.07 21.67
C ALA A 100 -10.44 -16.24 21.08
N GLU A 101 -9.23 -16.34 21.65
CA GLU A 101 -8.04 -15.67 21.12
C GLU A 101 -7.76 -16.12 19.68
N ILE A 102 -7.72 -17.43 19.44
CA ILE A 102 -7.44 -17.99 18.11
C ILE A 102 -8.54 -17.60 17.12
N THR A 103 -9.81 -17.75 17.50
CA THR A 103 -10.97 -17.33 16.69
C THR A 103 -10.92 -15.83 16.35
N SER A 104 -10.51 -14.99 17.31
CA SER A 104 -10.28 -13.57 17.06
C SER A 104 -9.09 -13.33 16.13
N LEU A 105 -8.01 -14.09 16.23
CA LEU A 105 -6.84 -13.98 15.34
C LEU A 105 -7.13 -14.46 13.92
N GLU A 106 -8.16 -15.28 13.73
CA GLU A 106 -8.71 -15.67 12.42
C GLU A 106 -9.71 -14.65 11.85
N GLY A 107 -9.96 -13.56 12.57
CA GLY A 107 -10.84 -12.45 12.16
C GLY A 107 -12.30 -12.61 12.57
N ALA A 108 -12.68 -13.74 13.17
CA ALA A 108 -14.03 -14.01 13.67
C ALA A 108 -14.27 -13.37 15.06
N HIS A 109 -14.02 -12.06 15.18
CA HIS A 109 -14.07 -11.35 16.47
C HIS A 109 -15.42 -11.41 17.17
N SER A 110 -16.53 -11.40 16.42
CA SER A 110 -17.88 -11.48 17.01
C SER A 110 -18.14 -12.83 17.66
N GLU A 111 -17.73 -13.93 17.01
CA GLU A 111 -17.87 -15.29 17.54
C GLU A 111 -16.99 -15.48 18.78
N ALA A 112 -15.74 -15.00 18.72
CA ALA A 112 -14.85 -15.00 19.87
C ALA A 112 -15.46 -14.24 21.07
N LEU A 113 -16.09 -13.10 20.82
CA LEU A 113 -16.73 -12.31 21.87
C LEU A 113 -17.96 -13.01 22.46
N GLU A 114 -18.78 -13.67 21.64
CA GLU A 114 -19.93 -14.46 22.10
C GLU A 114 -19.51 -15.59 23.04
N LEU A 115 -18.43 -16.31 22.69
CA LEU A 115 -17.87 -17.36 23.53
C LEU A 115 -17.43 -16.84 24.91
N ILE A 116 -16.75 -15.68 24.92
CA ILE A 116 -16.30 -15.04 26.17
C ILE A 116 -17.47 -14.52 27.00
N GLU A 117 -18.48 -13.92 26.37
CA GLU A 117 -19.67 -13.42 27.05
C GLU A 117 -20.49 -14.56 27.68
N GLU A 118 -20.53 -15.75 27.08
CA GLU A 118 -21.14 -16.93 27.72
C GLU A 118 -20.42 -17.31 29.00
N GLY A 119 -19.08 -17.37 29.00
CA GLY A 119 -18.30 -17.62 30.21
C GLY A 119 -18.49 -16.55 31.28
N LEU A 120 -18.63 -15.28 30.88
CA LEU A 120 -18.85 -14.15 31.79
C LEU A 120 -20.28 -14.10 32.37
N LYS A 121 -21.28 -14.74 31.76
CA LYS A 121 -22.63 -14.84 32.38
C LYS A 121 -22.58 -15.60 33.71
N GLU A 122 -21.76 -16.65 33.75
CA GLU A 122 -21.61 -17.52 34.92
C GLU A 122 -20.65 -16.90 35.95
N GLU A 123 -19.54 -16.31 35.49
CA GLU A 123 -18.56 -15.64 36.33
C GLU A 123 -18.28 -14.20 35.86
N PRO A 124 -19.15 -13.22 36.21
CA PRO A 124 -19.09 -11.86 35.68
C PRO A 124 -17.80 -11.08 35.97
N TYR A 125 -17.03 -11.55 36.96
CA TYR A 125 -15.78 -10.94 37.41
C TYR A 125 -14.57 -11.87 37.26
N ASN A 126 -14.64 -12.87 36.38
CA ASN A 126 -13.49 -13.70 36.07
C ASN A 126 -12.43 -12.88 35.31
N SER A 127 -11.24 -12.73 35.91
CA SER A 127 -10.19 -11.87 35.35
C SER A 127 -9.69 -12.32 33.98
N ILE A 128 -9.53 -13.63 33.76
CA ILE A 128 -9.05 -14.20 32.48
C ILE A 128 -10.01 -13.83 31.35
N LEU A 129 -11.31 -14.09 31.56
CA LEU A 129 -12.32 -13.81 30.54
C LEU A 129 -12.54 -12.31 30.32
N LEU A 130 -12.43 -11.49 31.38
CA LEU A 130 -12.51 -10.03 31.26
C LEU A 130 -11.33 -9.44 30.49
N ILE A 131 -10.12 -9.95 30.73
CA ILE A 131 -8.90 -9.61 29.99
C ILE A 131 -9.08 -9.97 28.52
N GLU A 132 -9.47 -11.21 28.22
CA GLU A 132 -9.67 -11.65 26.83
C GLU A 132 -10.75 -10.82 26.12
N ARG A 133 -11.86 -10.54 26.79
CA ARG A 133 -12.91 -9.66 26.25
C ARG A 133 -12.34 -8.31 25.85
N ALA A 134 -11.60 -7.66 26.75
CA ALA A 134 -11.04 -6.35 26.48
C ALA A 134 -9.97 -6.39 25.37
N THR A 135 -9.15 -7.45 25.31
CA THR A 135 -8.21 -7.69 24.20
C THR A 135 -8.92 -7.80 22.86
N ILE A 136 -9.99 -8.61 22.77
CA ILE A 136 -10.80 -8.74 21.55
C ILE A 136 -11.43 -7.39 21.18
N LEU A 137 -12.00 -6.66 22.14
CA LEU A 137 -12.59 -5.34 21.89
C LEU A 137 -11.57 -4.32 21.38
N LEU A 138 -10.33 -4.34 21.89
CA LEU A 138 -9.25 -3.50 21.39
C LEU A 138 -8.85 -3.90 19.96
N ARG A 139 -8.74 -5.20 19.65
CA ARG A 139 -8.49 -5.70 18.28
C ARG A 139 -9.60 -5.29 17.30
N MET A 140 -10.85 -5.21 17.76
CA MET A 140 -11.98 -4.69 16.97
C MET A 140 -11.97 -3.16 16.81
N GLY A 141 -11.02 -2.43 17.40
CA GLY A 141 -11.01 -0.97 17.43
C GLY A 141 -12.08 -0.35 18.34
N LYS A 142 -12.77 -1.16 19.17
CA LYS A 142 -13.78 -0.70 20.13
C LYS A 142 -13.15 -0.29 21.46
N SER A 143 -12.11 0.55 21.40
CA SER A 143 -11.30 0.96 22.56
C SER A 143 -12.12 1.63 23.66
N ASN A 144 -13.11 2.46 23.31
CA ASN A 144 -14.02 3.09 24.28
C ASN A 144 -14.80 2.05 25.10
N LEU A 145 -15.29 0.99 24.45
CA LEU A 145 -16.04 -0.07 25.12
C LEU A 145 -15.12 -0.92 25.98
N ALA A 146 -13.93 -1.27 25.48
CA ALA A 146 -12.91 -2.00 26.24
C ALA A 146 -12.57 -1.26 27.54
N LEU A 147 -12.24 0.04 27.44
CA LEU A 147 -11.90 0.87 28.59
C LEU A 147 -13.05 0.95 29.59
N ARG A 148 -14.27 1.21 29.12
CA ARG A 148 -15.45 1.26 30.00
C ARG A 148 -15.63 -0.04 30.79
N ARG A 149 -15.53 -1.20 30.13
CA ARG A 149 -15.69 -2.52 30.79
C ARG A 149 -14.59 -2.80 31.81
N LEU A 150 -13.33 -2.44 31.50
CA LEU A 150 -12.22 -2.56 32.43
C LEU A 150 -12.36 -1.60 33.62
N VAL A 151 -12.86 -0.39 33.42
CA VAL A 151 -13.08 0.53 34.55
C VAL A 151 -14.23 0.05 35.44
N GLU A 152 -15.34 -0.42 34.86
CA GLU A 152 -16.49 -0.98 35.59
C GLU A 152 -16.10 -2.19 36.44
N ALA A 153 -15.27 -3.09 35.92
CA ALA A 153 -14.86 -4.32 36.62
C ALA A 153 -13.73 -4.09 37.64
N ARG A 154 -12.99 -2.98 37.59
CA ARG A 154 -11.76 -2.76 38.38
C ARG A 154 -11.94 -2.94 39.88
N SER A 155 -13.07 -2.50 40.43
CA SER A 155 -13.37 -2.61 41.88
C SER A 155 -13.85 -4.01 42.31
N LYS A 156 -14.07 -4.92 41.36
CA LYS A 156 -14.68 -6.24 41.56
C LYS A 156 -13.75 -7.40 41.23
N VAL A 157 -12.63 -7.12 40.58
CA VAL A 157 -11.62 -8.12 40.20
C VAL A 157 -10.38 -7.99 41.08
N ASN A 158 -9.67 -9.10 41.24
CA ASN A 158 -8.30 -9.03 41.73
C ASN A 158 -7.43 -8.40 40.63
N THR A 159 -7.08 -7.12 40.79
CA THR A 159 -6.21 -6.42 39.85
C THR A 159 -4.82 -7.02 39.90
N ASN A 160 -4.44 -7.76 38.88
CA ASN A 160 -3.09 -8.28 38.69
C ASN A 160 -2.35 -7.45 37.62
N TYR A 161 -1.09 -7.81 37.38
CA TYR A 161 -0.25 -7.19 36.36
C TYR A 161 -0.95 -7.09 35.00
N GLU A 162 -1.44 -8.23 34.47
CA GLU A 162 -2.10 -8.34 33.16
C GLU A 162 -3.29 -7.40 33.02
N TYR A 163 -4.15 -7.34 34.05
CA TYR A 163 -5.31 -6.46 34.06
C TYR A 163 -4.92 -4.99 34.00
N THR A 164 -3.90 -4.61 34.78
CA THR A 164 -3.42 -3.23 34.89
C THR A 164 -2.72 -2.79 33.61
N LEU A 165 -1.94 -3.68 33.00
CA LEU A 165 -1.31 -3.47 31.70
C LEU A 165 -2.37 -3.27 30.60
N LEU A 166 -3.40 -4.10 30.57
CA LEU A 166 -4.48 -3.98 29.59
C LEU A 166 -5.30 -2.69 29.78
N LEU A 167 -5.47 -2.23 31.02
CA LEU A 167 -6.06 -0.94 31.31
C LEU A 167 -5.21 0.20 30.72
N ALA A 168 -3.87 0.14 30.86
CA ALA A 168 -2.97 1.10 30.23
C ALA A 168 -3.10 1.08 28.69
N ARG A 169 -3.07 -0.11 28.06
CA ARG A 169 -3.31 -0.28 26.61
C ARG A 169 -4.64 0.34 26.19
N ALA A 170 -5.70 0.14 26.97
CA ALA A 170 -7.01 0.72 26.69
C ALA A 170 -7.00 2.25 26.79
N TYR A 171 -6.36 2.85 27.80
CA TYR A 171 -6.20 4.31 27.88
C TYR A 171 -5.40 4.87 26.70
N THR A 172 -4.28 4.22 26.31
CA THR A 172 -3.49 4.58 25.12
C THR A 172 -4.34 4.55 23.86
N ALA A 173 -5.14 3.49 23.66
CA ALA A 173 -6.04 3.35 22.50
C ALA A 173 -7.21 4.35 22.50
N ASN A 174 -7.53 4.96 23.63
CA ASN A 174 -8.50 6.06 23.75
C ASN A 174 -7.82 7.45 23.72
N LYS A 175 -6.51 7.50 23.46
CA LYS A 175 -5.68 8.71 23.45
C LYS A 175 -5.60 9.46 24.78
N ASP A 176 -5.94 8.81 25.88
CA ASP A 176 -5.69 9.32 27.23
C ASP A 176 -4.26 8.94 27.65
N TYR A 177 -3.31 9.58 26.99
CA TYR A 177 -1.88 9.31 27.15
C TYR A 177 -1.38 9.64 28.55
N ARG A 178 -2.02 10.59 29.24
CA ARG A 178 -1.65 10.96 30.60
C ARG A 178 -1.92 9.83 31.57
N THR A 179 -3.15 9.32 31.61
CA THR A 179 -3.49 8.22 32.52
C THR A 179 -2.76 6.93 32.13
N ALA A 180 -2.56 6.67 30.83
CA ALA A 180 -1.72 5.56 30.38
C ALA A 180 -0.28 5.67 30.91
N ALA A 181 0.35 6.85 30.80
CA ALA A 181 1.71 7.09 31.30
C ALA A 181 1.81 6.86 32.82
N GLU A 182 0.83 7.36 33.59
CA GLU A 182 0.79 7.19 35.05
C GLU A 182 0.71 5.70 35.44
N ILE A 183 -0.12 4.91 34.75
CA ILE A 183 -0.25 3.47 35.01
C ILE A 183 1.04 2.73 34.63
N ILE A 184 1.58 3.00 33.44
CA ILE A 184 2.80 2.35 32.95
C ILE A 184 3.99 2.67 33.86
N GLU A 185 4.10 3.90 34.36
CA GLU A 185 5.18 4.29 35.27
C GLU A 185 5.08 3.60 36.63
N ASN A 186 3.86 3.35 37.13
CA ASN A 186 3.67 2.54 38.34
C ASN A 186 4.04 1.08 38.10
N LEU A 187 3.60 0.49 36.97
CA LEU A 187 4.01 -0.86 36.58
C LEU A 187 5.52 -0.99 36.45
N ARG A 188 6.21 0.05 35.94
CA ARG A 188 7.67 0.06 35.81
C ARG A 188 8.38 0.05 37.16
N LYS A 189 7.82 0.73 38.16
CA LYS A 189 8.35 0.72 39.54
C LYS A 189 8.15 -0.63 40.23
N GLU A 190 6.99 -1.25 40.01
CA GLU A 190 6.66 -2.56 40.59
C GLU A 190 7.40 -3.71 39.91
N TYR A 191 7.63 -3.60 38.60
CA TYR A 191 8.24 -4.65 37.75
C TYR A 191 9.42 -4.09 36.93
N PRO A 192 10.53 -3.67 37.56
CA PRO A 192 11.62 -2.97 36.89
C PRO A 192 12.42 -3.82 35.89
N GLU A 193 12.30 -5.16 35.95
CA GLU A 193 12.98 -6.10 35.05
C GLU A 193 12.02 -6.72 34.02
N ASN A 194 10.76 -6.25 33.94
CA ASN A 194 9.80 -6.77 32.98
C ASN A 194 9.90 -6.02 31.63
N PRO A 195 10.37 -6.67 30.54
CA PRO A 195 10.55 -6.02 29.23
C PRO A 195 9.24 -5.50 28.62
N GLU A 196 8.10 -6.13 28.93
CA GLU A 196 6.80 -5.72 28.39
C GLU A 196 6.39 -4.33 28.88
N VAL A 197 6.77 -3.95 30.10
CA VAL A 197 6.46 -2.60 30.61
C VAL A 197 7.23 -1.52 29.84
N PHE A 198 8.49 -1.78 29.50
CA PHE A 198 9.29 -0.88 28.66
C PHE A 198 8.74 -0.83 27.24
N TYR A 199 8.29 -1.96 26.69
CA TYR A 199 7.60 -2.00 25.41
C TYR A 199 6.32 -1.17 25.40
N GLU A 200 5.46 -1.29 26.43
CA GLU A 200 4.24 -0.47 26.51
C GLU A 200 4.54 1.02 26.62
N LYS A 201 5.58 1.38 27.38
CA LYS A 201 6.04 2.78 27.45
C LYS A 201 6.57 3.25 26.10
N ALA A 202 7.35 2.44 25.39
CA ALA A 202 7.82 2.75 24.06
C ALA A 202 6.65 2.92 23.08
N PHE A 203 5.67 2.02 23.12
CA PHE A 203 4.47 2.10 22.29
C PHE A 203 3.67 3.37 22.59
N LEU A 204 3.58 3.81 23.85
CA LEU A 204 2.98 5.09 24.22
C LEU A 204 3.71 6.27 23.57
N HIS A 205 5.04 6.31 23.64
CA HIS A 205 5.86 7.35 22.98
C HIS A 205 5.70 7.32 21.46
N PHE A 206 5.64 6.14 20.85
CA PHE A 206 5.32 5.98 19.43
C PHE A 206 3.93 6.56 19.08
N GLN A 207 2.90 6.34 19.91
CA GLN A 207 1.57 6.93 19.72
C GLN A 207 1.55 8.45 19.94
N LEU A 208 2.32 8.96 20.89
CA LEU A 208 2.50 10.41 21.07
C LEU A 208 3.13 11.03 19.82
N ALA A 209 4.23 10.45 19.32
CA ALA A 209 4.85 10.85 18.07
C ALA A 209 3.85 10.79 16.89
N SER A 210 2.99 9.78 16.86
CA SER A 210 2.00 9.61 15.80
C SER A 210 0.96 10.74 15.73
N ASN A 211 0.69 11.41 16.85
CA ASN A 211 -0.32 12.48 16.96
C ASN A 211 0.30 13.87 17.12
N GLU A 212 1.60 13.97 17.34
CA GLU A 212 2.33 15.23 17.36
C GLU A 212 2.41 15.80 15.93
N GLU A 213 2.27 17.11 15.76
CA GLU A 213 2.40 17.80 14.47
C GLU A 213 3.80 18.40 14.29
N ASP A 214 4.41 18.84 15.40
CA ASP A 214 5.73 19.44 15.46
C ASP A 214 6.83 18.40 15.12
N PRO A 215 7.65 18.63 14.08
CA PRO A 215 8.69 17.68 13.70
C PRO A 215 9.73 17.39 14.78
N GLU A 216 10.13 18.39 15.56
CA GLU A 216 11.18 18.26 16.56
C GLU A 216 10.67 17.45 17.76
N LYS A 217 9.49 17.78 18.27
CA LYS A 217 8.86 17.01 19.35
C LYS A 217 8.61 15.58 18.94
N ARG A 218 8.14 15.37 17.70
CA ARG A 218 7.91 14.03 17.17
C ARG A 218 9.19 13.20 17.13
N GLU A 219 10.32 13.80 16.73
CA GLU A 219 11.61 13.12 16.73
C GLU A 219 12.08 12.75 18.14
N ILE A 220 11.85 13.62 19.13
CA ILE A 220 12.13 13.34 20.55
C ILE A 220 11.34 12.10 21.02
N GLU A 221 10.04 12.08 20.76
CA GLU A 221 9.17 10.96 21.13
C GLU A 221 9.61 9.64 20.44
N MET A 222 10.05 9.70 19.19
CA MET A 222 10.59 8.53 18.48
C MET A 222 11.91 8.02 19.06
N LYS A 223 12.81 8.93 19.44
CA LYS A 223 14.08 8.57 20.09
C LYS A 223 13.84 7.95 21.46
N GLU A 224 12.92 8.50 22.24
CA GLU A 224 12.53 7.94 23.54
C GLU A 224 11.89 6.56 23.38
N SER A 225 11.00 6.41 22.39
CA SER A 225 10.45 5.10 22.02
C SER A 225 11.54 4.09 21.70
N PHE A 226 12.57 4.46 20.92
CA PHE A 226 13.65 3.55 20.58
C PHE A 226 14.49 3.15 21.80
N SER A 227 14.89 4.11 22.65
CA SER A 227 15.67 3.83 23.86
C SER A 227 14.98 2.84 24.81
N LEU A 228 13.66 2.98 24.97
CA LEU A 228 12.85 2.05 25.75
C LEU A 228 12.77 0.66 25.11
N LEU A 229 12.73 0.57 23.77
CA LEU A 229 12.78 -0.71 23.06
C LEU A 229 14.13 -1.39 23.20
N GLU A 230 15.23 -0.65 23.17
CA GLU A 230 16.56 -1.20 23.45
C GLU A 230 16.61 -1.78 24.87
N THR A 231 16.04 -1.06 25.84
CA THR A 231 15.93 -1.56 27.22
C THR A 231 15.13 -2.86 27.28
N ALA A 232 13.95 -2.91 26.64
CA ALA A 232 13.13 -4.12 26.57
C ALA A 232 13.88 -5.29 25.91
N LEU A 233 14.60 -5.04 24.82
CA LEU A 233 15.37 -6.04 24.09
C LEU A 233 16.65 -6.46 24.83
N SER A 234 17.20 -5.61 25.69
CA SER A 234 18.33 -5.97 26.57
C SER A 234 17.91 -6.96 27.67
N LEU A 235 16.69 -6.78 28.21
CA LEU A 235 16.09 -7.67 29.19
C LEU A 235 15.64 -8.98 28.54
N GLU A 236 15.10 -8.91 27.33
CA GLU A 236 14.65 -10.07 26.56
C GLU A 236 14.99 -9.94 25.06
N PRO A 237 16.13 -10.51 24.63
CA PRO A 237 16.59 -10.40 23.25
C PRO A 237 15.63 -10.98 22.21
N ARG A 238 14.77 -11.94 22.59
CA ARG A 238 13.78 -12.59 21.69
C ARG A 238 12.38 -11.99 21.80
N TYR A 239 12.24 -10.77 22.32
CA TYR A 239 10.94 -10.11 22.38
C TYR A 239 10.49 -9.59 20.99
N HIS A 240 9.69 -10.40 20.29
CA HIS A 240 9.32 -10.14 18.89
C HIS A 240 8.54 -8.84 18.68
N ASP A 241 7.60 -8.50 19.56
CA ASP A 241 6.79 -7.28 19.41
C ASP A 241 7.63 -6.02 19.56
N ALA A 242 8.53 -6.00 20.55
CA ALA A 242 9.50 -4.92 20.72
C ALA A 242 10.40 -4.78 19.48
N ARG A 243 10.86 -5.90 18.92
CA ARG A 243 11.68 -5.88 17.71
C ARG A 243 10.91 -5.37 16.49
N ARG A 244 9.64 -5.78 16.31
CA ARG A 244 8.77 -5.27 15.23
C ARG A 244 8.54 -3.77 15.35
N LEU A 245 8.29 -3.26 16.55
CA LEU A 245 8.15 -1.82 16.78
C LEU A 245 9.48 -1.09 16.58
N ALA A 246 10.60 -1.67 17.01
CA ALA A 246 11.93 -1.08 16.83
C ALA A 246 12.28 -0.92 15.35
N ILE A 247 11.96 -1.91 14.51
CA ILE A 247 12.13 -1.80 13.05
C ILE A 247 11.35 -0.59 12.52
N GLN A 248 10.09 -0.41 12.94
CA GLN A 248 9.29 0.73 12.50
C GLN A 248 9.91 2.06 12.95
N VAL A 249 10.24 2.18 14.23
CA VAL A 249 10.84 3.39 14.80
C VAL A 249 12.18 3.72 14.13
N LEU A 250 13.03 2.73 13.87
CA LEU A 250 14.33 2.92 13.22
C LEU A 250 14.21 3.33 11.76
N ILE A 251 13.29 2.72 11.00
CA ILE A 251 13.00 3.18 9.63
C ILE A 251 12.54 4.64 9.65
N TRP A 252 11.71 5.01 10.63
CA TRP A 252 11.26 6.39 10.79
C TRP A 252 12.42 7.35 11.10
N LEU A 253 13.33 6.94 12.00
CA LEU A 253 14.53 7.71 12.36
C LEU A 253 15.58 7.75 11.23
N GLY A 254 15.44 6.90 10.21
CA GLY A 254 16.40 6.77 9.10
C GLY A 254 17.63 5.91 9.45
N GLU A 255 17.56 5.15 10.54
CA GLU A 255 18.60 4.24 11.04
C GLU A 255 18.47 2.86 10.36
N TYR A 256 18.73 2.82 9.05
CA TYR A 256 18.40 1.66 8.21
C TYR A 256 19.24 0.42 8.50
N GLU A 257 20.51 0.58 8.88
CA GLU A 257 21.42 -0.51 9.23
C GLU A 257 20.92 -1.27 10.47
N ASN A 258 20.58 -0.54 11.54
CA ASN A 258 20.05 -1.11 12.76
C ASN A 258 18.70 -1.80 12.51
N ALA A 259 17.83 -1.17 11.71
CA ALA A 259 16.56 -1.78 11.31
C ALA A 259 16.77 -3.10 10.56
N TYR A 260 17.78 -3.16 9.68
CA TYR A 260 18.06 -4.33 8.84
C TYR A 260 18.50 -5.53 9.70
N GLU A 261 19.32 -5.30 10.72
CA GLU A 261 19.73 -6.36 11.65
C GLU A 261 18.54 -6.91 12.44
N TYR A 262 17.64 -6.04 12.95
CA TYR A 262 16.44 -6.50 13.63
C TYR A 262 15.49 -7.28 12.71
N VAL A 263 15.33 -6.86 11.45
CA VAL A 263 14.54 -7.63 10.48
C VAL A 263 15.17 -9.00 10.25
N LYS A 264 16.48 -9.08 10.05
CA LYS A 264 17.19 -10.36 9.86
C LYS A 264 16.95 -11.33 11.02
N MET A 265 17.06 -10.84 12.26
CA MET A 265 16.78 -11.66 13.45
C MET A 265 15.31 -12.13 13.51
N LEU A 266 14.32 -11.35 13.07
CA LEU A 266 12.94 -11.82 12.99
C LEU A 266 12.75 -12.82 11.84
N SER A 267 13.38 -12.59 10.70
CA SER A 267 13.28 -13.47 9.53
C SER A 267 13.85 -14.88 9.77
N GLU A 268 14.75 -15.05 10.75
CA GLU A 268 15.20 -16.38 11.20
C GLU A 268 14.10 -17.16 11.92
N ASP A 269 13.29 -16.47 12.74
CA ASP A 269 12.17 -17.07 13.46
C ASP A 269 10.91 -17.21 12.57
N PHE A 270 10.72 -16.30 11.60
CA PHE A 270 9.53 -16.18 10.74
C PHE A 270 9.89 -16.15 9.24
N THR A 271 10.45 -17.25 8.74
CA THR A 271 11.09 -17.33 7.41
C THR A 271 10.19 -17.01 6.21
N PHE A 272 8.88 -17.09 6.34
CA PHE A 272 7.89 -16.89 5.27
C PHE A 272 6.95 -15.70 5.51
N ASP A 273 7.23 -14.87 6.51
CA ASP A 273 6.45 -13.65 6.75
C ASP A 273 6.74 -12.62 5.64
N THR A 274 5.76 -12.42 4.75
CA THR A 274 5.90 -11.54 3.58
C THR A 274 6.12 -10.08 3.96
N THR A 275 5.64 -9.64 5.13
CA THR A 275 5.86 -8.29 5.65
C THR A 275 7.31 -8.11 6.06
N LEU A 276 7.91 -9.10 6.73
CA LEU A 276 9.33 -9.05 7.08
C LEU A 276 10.23 -9.15 5.84
N LEU A 277 9.88 -9.99 4.87
CA LEU A 277 10.57 -10.02 3.58
C LEU A 277 10.51 -8.65 2.87
N HIS A 278 9.38 -7.95 2.96
CA HIS A 278 9.24 -6.61 2.39
C HIS A 278 10.13 -5.60 3.10
N TYR A 279 10.10 -5.56 4.43
CA TYR A 279 10.99 -4.69 5.23
C TYR A 279 12.47 -4.95 4.91
N GLN A 280 12.87 -6.22 4.84
CA GLN A 280 14.24 -6.59 4.49
C GLN A 280 14.62 -6.06 3.11
N SER A 281 13.75 -6.26 2.12
CA SER A 281 14.01 -5.82 0.74
C SER A 281 14.04 -4.30 0.62
N TYR A 282 13.11 -3.59 1.29
CA TYR A 282 13.07 -2.13 1.35
C TYR A 282 14.33 -1.55 2.00
N LEU A 283 14.76 -2.09 3.14
CA LEU A 283 15.97 -1.66 3.82
C LEU A 283 17.22 -1.94 2.97
N ALA A 284 17.28 -3.09 2.29
CA ALA A 284 18.34 -3.37 1.32
C ALA A 284 18.36 -2.35 0.17
N MET A 285 17.21 -1.84 -0.28
CA MET A 285 17.15 -0.74 -1.25
C MET A 285 17.76 0.54 -0.69
N LYS A 286 17.45 0.91 0.56
CA LYS A 286 18.03 2.10 1.22
C LYS A 286 19.54 1.98 1.44
N LEU A 287 20.02 0.77 1.71
CA LEU A 287 21.44 0.46 1.89
C LEU A 287 22.19 0.20 0.57
N GLY A 288 21.51 0.19 -0.58
CA GLY A 288 22.12 -0.05 -1.89
C GLY A 288 22.61 -1.48 -2.15
N ASN A 289 22.15 -2.47 -1.36
CA ASN A 289 22.56 -3.86 -1.52
C ASN A 289 21.73 -4.56 -2.63
N LYS A 290 22.23 -4.51 -3.86
CA LYS A 290 21.56 -5.08 -5.05
C LYS A 290 21.17 -6.55 -4.90
N GLU A 291 22.05 -7.37 -4.32
CA GLU A 291 21.80 -8.81 -4.20
C GLU A 291 20.64 -9.09 -3.24
N ALA A 292 20.66 -8.46 -2.06
CA ALA A 292 19.61 -8.61 -1.07
C ALA A 292 18.24 -8.10 -1.56
N ILE A 293 18.21 -7.03 -2.36
CA ILE A 293 16.97 -6.52 -2.99
C ILE A 293 16.35 -7.60 -3.90
N ILE A 294 17.15 -8.15 -4.81
CA ILE A 294 16.69 -9.14 -5.80
C ILE A 294 16.23 -10.42 -5.09
N GLN A 295 17.02 -10.92 -4.14
CA GLN A 295 16.69 -12.13 -3.39
C GLN A 295 15.42 -11.95 -2.54
N GLY A 296 15.34 -10.84 -1.80
CA GLY A 296 14.21 -10.54 -0.92
C GLY A 296 12.88 -10.43 -1.67
N TYR A 297 12.83 -9.62 -2.74
CA TYR A 297 11.61 -9.48 -3.54
C TYR A 297 11.28 -10.73 -4.34
N THR A 298 12.28 -11.50 -4.80
CA THR A 298 12.03 -12.79 -5.46
C THR A 298 11.38 -13.77 -4.50
N LYS A 299 11.88 -13.86 -3.26
CA LYS A 299 11.30 -14.72 -2.23
C LYS A 299 9.90 -14.26 -1.86
N LEU A 300 9.69 -12.97 -1.63
CA LEU A 300 8.38 -12.39 -1.34
C LEU A 300 7.36 -12.74 -2.43
N LEU A 301 7.69 -12.49 -3.71
CA LEU A 301 6.78 -12.77 -4.82
C LEU A 301 6.60 -14.26 -5.15
N ASN A 302 7.41 -15.15 -4.58
CA ASN A 302 7.15 -16.58 -4.62
C ASN A 302 6.10 -16.99 -3.57
N GLU A 303 6.13 -16.37 -2.38
CA GLU A 303 5.14 -16.61 -1.32
C GLU A 303 3.80 -15.92 -1.61
N ASP A 304 3.86 -14.67 -2.09
CA ASP A 304 2.70 -13.87 -2.47
C ASP A 304 2.93 -13.22 -3.84
N GLU A 305 2.66 -14.00 -4.90
CA GLU A 305 2.78 -13.53 -6.28
C GLU A 305 1.84 -12.34 -6.57
N MET A 306 0.80 -12.13 -5.76
CA MET A 306 -0.19 -11.07 -6.02
C MET A 306 0.04 -9.83 -5.15
N ASN A 307 1.17 -9.76 -4.44
CA ASN A 307 1.56 -8.58 -3.68
C ASN A 307 1.86 -7.41 -4.62
N GLU A 308 0.90 -6.51 -4.77
CA GLU A 308 0.99 -5.44 -5.75
C GLU A 308 2.07 -4.41 -5.36
N VAL A 309 2.16 -4.05 -4.07
CA VAL A 309 3.12 -3.03 -3.60
C VAL A 309 4.54 -3.52 -3.86
N ALA A 310 4.87 -4.72 -3.40
CA ALA A 310 6.17 -5.33 -3.64
C ALA A 310 6.48 -5.48 -5.13
N ARG A 311 5.48 -5.87 -5.94
CA ARG A 311 5.62 -6.03 -7.38
C ARG A 311 5.90 -4.71 -8.09
N PHE A 312 5.14 -3.66 -7.78
CA PHE A 312 5.38 -2.35 -8.36
C PHE A 312 6.77 -1.84 -7.97
N THR A 313 7.16 -1.96 -6.70
CA THR A 313 8.48 -1.53 -6.22
C THR A 313 9.63 -2.21 -6.96
N ILE A 314 9.60 -3.55 -7.09
CA ILE A 314 10.68 -4.28 -7.78
C ILE A 314 10.68 -4.04 -9.29
N GLU A 315 9.53 -3.79 -9.91
CA GLU A 315 9.46 -3.41 -11.32
C GLU A 315 10.11 -2.04 -11.58
N GLU A 316 9.83 -1.03 -10.74
CA GLU A 316 10.49 0.27 -10.85
C GLU A 316 12.00 0.17 -10.65
N TYR A 317 12.43 -0.64 -9.68
CA TYR A 317 13.85 -0.94 -9.49
C TYR A 317 14.47 -1.60 -10.73
N ALA A 318 13.79 -2.60 -11.31
CA ALA A 318 14.25 -3.31 -12.49
C ALA A 318 14.36 -2.41 -13.73
N LEU A 319 13.35 -1.55 -13.96
CA LEU A 319 13.35 -0.60 -15.07
C LEU A 319 14.50 0.40 -14.98
N LYS A 320 14.87 0.81 -13.76
CA LYS A 320 15.94 1.78 -13.51
C LYS A 320 17.35 1.17 -13.50
N ASN A 321 17.51 -0.06 -12.99
CA ASN A 321 18.83 -0.59 -12.62
C ASN A 321 19.22 -1.91 -13.32
N LEU A 322 18.31 -2.56 -14.04
CA LEU A 322 18.56 -3.84 -14.69
C LEU A 322 18.46 -3.72 -16.22
N THR A 323 19.29 -4.48 -16.92
CA THR A 323 19.25 -4.54 -18.38
C THR A 323 18.02 -5.32 -18.86
N GLU A 324 17.60 -5.12 -20.11
CA GLU A 324 16.39 -5.78 -20.67
C GLU A 324 16.50 -7.30 -20.74
N ILE A 325 17.73 -7.83 -20.82
CA ILE A 325 18.00 -9.28 -20.84
C ILE A 325 18.11 -9.88 -19.43
N ASP A 326 17.98 -9.07 -18.38
CA ASP A 326 18.08 -9.55 -17.01
C ASP A 326 16.95 -10.57 -16.69
N PRO A 327 17.27 -11.73 -16.09
CA PRO A 327 16.27 -12.77 -15.82
C PRO A 327 15.11 -12.32 -14.93
N LEU A 328 15.37 -11.48 -13.92
CA LEU A 328 14.31 -10.96 -13.04
C LEU A 328 13.41 -10.01 -13.82
N ARG A 329 14.01 -9.06 -14.56
CA ARG A 329 13.24 -8.12 -15.39
C ARG A 329 12.38 -8.85 -16.42
N ASN A 330 12.92 -9.90 -17.04
CA ASN A 330 12.18 -10.76 -17.96
C ASN A 330 11.01 -11.49 -17.27
N ARG A 331 11.23 -12.07 -16.09
CA ARG A 331 10.18 -12.74 -15.29
C ARG A 331 9.05 -11.78 -14.94
N LEU A 332 9.37 -10.56 -14.49
CA LEU A 332 8.39 -9.53 -14.16
C LEU A 332 7.57 -9.12 -15.39
N GLY A 333 8.23 -8.91 -16.52
CA GLY A 333 7.57 -8.56 -17.78
C GLY A 333 6.63 -9.65 -18.29
N LEU A 334 7.08 -10.91 -18.27
CA LEU A 334 6.26 -12.06 -18.68
C LEU A 334 5.04 -12.25 -17.76
N TYR A 335 5.20 -12.00 -16.47
CA TYR A 335 4.07 -12.02 -15.54
C TYR A 335 3.01 -10.98 -15.92
N ARG A 336 3.40 -9.73 -16.19
CA ARG A 336 2.47 -8.69 -16.65
C ARG A 336 1.81 -9.05 -17.98
N TYR A 337 2.56 -9.61 -18.92
CA TYR A 337 1.99 -10.04 -20.20
C TYR A 337 0.95 -11.17 -20.02
N LYS A 338 1.21 -12.14 -19.15
CA LYS A 338 0.26 -13.20 -18.80
C LYS A 338 -1.01 -12.64 -18.14
N LEU A 339 -0.89 -11.62 -17.29
CA LEU A 339 -2.05 -10.94 -16.73
C LEU A 339 -2.85 -10.19 -17.80
N TYR A 340 -2.20 -9.55 -18.77
CA TYR A 340 -2.87 -8.97 -19.92
C TYR A 340 -3.68 -10.03 -20.68
N GLU A 341 -3.09 -11.18 -21.02
CA GLU A 341 -3.79 -12.24 -21.76
C GLU A 341 -5.06 -12.69 -21.01
N ARG A 342 -4.97 -12.90 -19.69
CA ARG A 342 -6.11 -13.27 -18.83
C ARG A 342 -7.17 -12.18 -18.71
N THR A 343 -6.76 -10.93 -18.52
CA THR A 343 -7.69 -9.82 -18.30
C THR A 343 -8.28 -9.27 -19.60
N SER A 344 -7.69 -9.59 -20.75
CA SER A 344 -8.19 -9.18 -22.08
C SER A 344 -9.40 -10.00 -22.55
N SER A 345 -9.56 -11.23 -22.02
CA SER A 345 -10.76 -12.06 -22.24
C SER A 345 -11.92 -11.67 -21.33
N ASP A 346 -11.62 -11.10 -20.18
CA ASP A 346 -12.61 -10.54 -19.26
C ASP A 346 -12.90 -9.10 -19.73
N LEU A 347 -14.11 -8.56 -19.54
CA LEU A 347 -14.50 -7.21 -20.01
C LEU A 347 -13.73 -6.04 -19.33
N GLN A 348 -12.54 -6.30 -18.77
CA GLN A 348 -11.67 -5.41 -18.00
C GLN A 348 -10.55 -4.77 -18.86
N TYR A 349 -10.89 -4.30 -20.07
CA TYR A 349 -9.92 -3.75 -21.03
C TYR A 349 -8.98 -2.66 -20.46
N LYS A 350 -9.46 -1.84 -19.51
CA LYS A 350 -8.65 -0.78 -18.89
C LYS A 350 -7.50 -1.34 -18.04
N ILE A 351 -7.72 -2.45 -17.34
CA ILE A 351 -6.70 -3.12 -16.52
C ILE A 351 -5.78 -3.94 -17.42
N ALA A 352 -6.34 -4.62 -18.44
CA ALA A 352 -5.54 -5.33 -19.44
C ALA A 352 -4.50 -4.41 -20.08
N ASN A 353 -4.91 -3.22 -20.53
CA ASN A 353 -4.00 -2.25 -21.14
C ASN A 353 -2.90 -1.79 -20.17
N TYR A 354 -3.19 -1.63 -18.88
CA TYR A 354 -2.17 -1.31 -17.89
C TYR A 354 -1.08 -2.40 -17.86
N HIS A 355 -1.48 -3.67 -17.77
CA HIS A 355 -0.54 -4.78 -17.75
C HIS A 355 0.26 -4.90 -19.05
N LEU A 356 -0.39 -4.69 -20.21
CA LEU A 356 0.29 -4.70 -21.51
C LEU A 356 1.38 -3.63 -21.59
N LEU A 357 1.03 -2.40 -21.20
CA LEU A 357 1.99 -1.28 -21.21
C LEU A 357 3.13 -1.50 -20.22
N ARG A 358 2.86 -2.03 -19.02
CA ARG A 358 3.92 -2.41 -18.07
C ARG A 358 4.83 -3.50 -18.63
N ALA A 359 4.26 -4.53 -19.25
CA ALA A 359 5.03 -5.57 -19.92
C ALA A 359 5.94 -4.98 -21.01
N SER A 360 5.43 -4.05 -21.84
CA SER A 360 6.22 -3.42 -22.91
C SER A 360 7.41 -2.60 -22.42
N LEU A 361 7.36 -2.08 -21.18
CA LEU A 361 8.49 -1.38 -20.57
C LEU A 361 9.53 -2.37 -20.03
N LEU A 362 9.06 -3.47 -19.45
CA LEU A 362 9.93 -4.46 -18.83
C LEU A 362 10.66 -5.33 -19.87
N ILE A 363 9.96 -5.78 -20.91
CA ILE A 363 10.47 -6.71 -21.92
C ILE A 363 10.17 -6.24 -23.36
N PRO A 364 10.61 -5.03 -23.76
CA PRO A 364 10.28 -4.43 -25.05
C PRO A 364 10.66 -5.32 -26.25
N GLU A 365 11.71 -6.14 -26.10
CA GLU A 365 12.23 -6.98 -27.17
C GLU A 365 11.50 -8.32 -27.36
N ASN A 366 10.50 -8.65 -26.53
CA ASN A 366 9.78 -9.92 -26.60
C ASN A 366 8.88 -10.02 -27.85
N GLY A 367 9.09 -11.02 -28.70
CA GLY A 367 8.40 -11.15 -30.00
C GLY A 367 6.87 -11.25 -29.94
N LYS A 368 6.30 -12.02 -28.99
CA LYS A 368 4.83 -12.11 -28.83
C LYS A 368 4.23 -10.77 -28.39
N LEU A 369 4.93 -10.12 -27.46
CA LEU A 369 4.52 -8.81 -26.97
C LEU A 369 4.59 -7.74 -28.05
N LYS A 370 5.64 -7.73 -28.88
CA LYS A 370 5.77 -6.81 -30.02
C LYS A 370 4.56 -6.88 -30.95
N ASN A 371 4.16 -8.09 -31.37
CA ASN A 371 2.98 -8.27 -32.22
C ASN A 371 1.71 -7.72 -31.55
N THR A 372 1.56 -7.99 -30.25
CA THR A 372 0.45 -7.46 -29.45
C THR A 372 0.48 -5.93 -29.36
N MET A 373 1.66 -5.32 -29.25
CA MET A 373 1.85 -3.87 -29.23
C MET A 373 1.55 -3.24 -30.59
N THR A 374 1.94 -3.86 -31.70
CA THR A 374 1.55 -3.44 -33.06
C THR A 374 0.02 -3.39 -33.20
N ASP A 375 -0.68 -4.41 -32.71
CA ASP A 375 -2.14 -4.43 -32.68
C ASP A 375 -2.73 -3.37 -31.75
N TYR A 376 -2.14 -3.17 -30.57
CA TYR A 376 -2.53 -2.14 -29.62
C TYR A 376 -2.43 -0.74 -30.26
N TYR A 377 -1.29 -0.39 -30.85
CA TYR A 377 -1.11 0.92 -31.49
C TYR A 377 -2.06 1.12 -32.67
N ASN A 378 -2.35 0.05 -33.42
CA ASN A 378 -3.34 0.07 -34.49
C ASN A 378 -4.76 0.34 -33.97
N ARG A 379 -5.21 -0.37 -32.92
CA ARG A 379 -6.53 -0.19 -32.30
C ARG A 379 -6.69 1.21 -31.71
N PHE A 380 -5.66 1.70 -31.02
CA PHE A 380 -5.69 3.01 -30.38
C PHE A 380 -5.28 4.15 -31.31
N ALA A 381 -5.09 3.90 -32.61
CA ALA A 381 -4.69 4.88 -33.62
C ALA A 381 -3.45 5.72 -33.22
N ASP A 382 -2.46 5.11 -32.56
CA ASP A 382 -1.17 5.75 -32.25
C ASP A 382 -0.23 5.57 -33.46
N LYS A 383 -0.48 6.34 -34.51
CA LYS A 383 0.18 6.21 -35.82
C LYS A 383 1.72 6.29 -35.75
N PRO A 384 2.33 7.22 -34.98
CA PRO A 384 3.78 7.30 -34.91
C PRO A 384 4.41 6.06 -34.26
N LYS A 385 3.84 5.56 -33.15
CA LYS A 385 4.34 4.32 -32.53
C LYS A 385 4.12 3.11 -33.41
N LEU A 386 2.97 3.01 -34.07
CA LEU A 386 2.72 1.96 -35.06
C LEU A 386 3.73 2.00 -36.21
N LEU A 387 4.05 3.19 -36.73
CA LEU A 387 5.05 3.34 -37.79
C LEU A 387 6.43 2.88 -37.32
N ALA A 388 6.83 3.24 -36.10
CA ALA A 388 8.10 2.81 -35.52
C ALA A 388 8.21 1.28 -35.42
N GLU A 389 7.15 0.62 -34.93
CA GLU A 389 7.09 -0.85 -34.85
C GLU A 389 7.16 -1.50 -36.23
N LEU A 390 6.37 -1.02 -37.21
CA LEU A 390 6.38 -1.56 -38.57
C LEU A 390 7.72 -1.35 -39.28
N LEU A 391 8.37 -0.19 -39.08
CA LEU A 391 9.70 0.07 -39.63
C LEU A 391 10.76 -0.85 -39.03
N ARG A 392 10.61 -1.23 -37.75
CA ARG A 392 11.47 -2.24 -37.13
C ARG A 392 11.19 -3.62 -37.72
N GLU A 393 9.94 -4.05 -37.82
CA GLU A 393 9.57 -5.33 -38.47
C GLU A 393 10.11 -5.40 -39.91
N ARG A 394 10.07 -4.31 -40.66
CA ARG A 394 10.69 -4.22 -42.00
C ARG A 394 12.22 -4.40 -41.98
N LYS A 395 12.92 -4.03 -40.91
CA LYS A 395 14.36 -4.29 -40.81
C LYS A 395 14.65 -5.78 -40.63
N GLU A 396 13.74 -6.51 -39.98
CA GLU A 396 13.85 -7.96 -39.76
C GLU A 396 13.46 -8.74 -41.03
N ASP A 397 12.47 -8.26 -41.78
CA ASP A 397 12.00 -8.87 -43.05
C ASP A 397 11.71 -7.79 -44.13
N PRO A 398 12.74 -7.32 -44.87
CA PRO A 398 12.62 -6.21 -45.82
C PRO A 398 11.70 -6.47 -47.01
N ASP A 399 11.60 -7.72 -47.45
CA ASP A 399 10.86 -8.12 -48.64
C ASP A 399 9.38 -8.40 -48.34
N ASN A 400 8.95 -8.21 -47.08
CA ASN A 400 7.59 -8.44 -46.67
C ASN A 400 6.61 -7.42 -47.28
N ILE A 401 5.94 -7.84 -48.36
CA ILE A 401 4.97 -7.01 -49.09
C ILE A 401 3.86 -6.47 -48.18
N LYS A 402 3.40 -7.25 -47.18
CA LYS A 402 2.32 -6.82 -46.27
C LYS A 402 2.78 -5.67 -45.38
N ILE A 403 3.98 -5.78 -44.79
CA ILE A 403 4.56 -4.72 -43.94
C ILE A 403 4.80 -3.46 -44.77
N ASN A 404 5.41 -3.62 -45.95
CA ASN A 404 5.70 -2.50 -46.85
C ASN A 404 4.44 -1.74 -47.27
N ASN A 405 3.39 -2.45 -47.69
CA ASN A 405 2.10 -1.84 -48.02
C ASN A 405 1.47 -1.15 -46.81
N ARG A 406 1.59 -1.72 -45.61
CA ARG A 406 1.04 -1.12 -44.38
C ARG A 406 1.77 0.17 -44.01
N ILE A 407 3.10 0.20 -44.13
CA ILE A 407 3.92 1.40 -43.93
C ILE A 407 3.53 2.48 -44.93
N GLU A 408 3.45 2.15 -46.22
CA GLU A 408 3.12 3.11 -47.26
C GLU A 408 1.74 3.74 -47.04
N ASN A 409 0.72 2.91 -46.75
CA ASN A 409 -0.62 3.38 -46.43
C ASN A 409 -0.65 4.26 -45.17
N LEU A 410 0.10 3.88 -44.13
CA LEU A 410 0.20 4.63 -42.89
C LEU A 410 0.83 6.01 -43.14
N LEU A 411 1.98 6.04 -43.83
CA LEU A 411 2.67 7.28 -44.23
C LEU A 411 1.78 8.19 -45.09
N LYS A 412 1.08 7.62 -46.08
CA LYS A 412 0.10 8.36 -46.89
C LYS A 412 -0.97 9.00 -46.01
N SER A 413 -1.54 8.24 -45.07
CA SER A 413 -2.55 8.76 -44.13
C SER A 413 -2.00 9.86 -43.20
N MET A 414 -0.72 9.77 -42.83
CA MET A 414 -0.05 10.74 -41.96
C MET A 414 0.24 12.04 -42.71
N ARG A 415 0.68 11.95 -43.97
CA ARG A 415 0.92 13.11 -44.85
C ARG A 415 -0.36 13.87 -45.21
N HIS A 416 -1.52 13.21 -45.19
CA HIS A 416 -2.81 13.86 -45.37
C HIS A 416 -3.45 14.37 -44.06
N SER A 417 -2.81 14.15 -42.91
CA SER A 417 -3.34 14.68 -41.64
C SER A 417 -3.24 16.20 -41.58
N LEU A 418 -4.21 16.84 -40.94
CA LEU A 418 -4.26 18.30 -40.79
C LEU A 418 -2.96 18.85 -40.20
N GLY A 419 -2.44 18.22 -39.13
CA GLY A 419 -1.18 18.62 -38.51
C GLY A 419 0.01 18.55 -39.46
N TYR A 420 0.07 17.58 -40.37
CA TYR A 420 1.15 17.53 -41.37
C TYR A 420 0.99 18.63 -42.43
N VAL A 421 -0.22 18.79 -42.98
CA VAL A 421 -0.52 19.79 -44.01
C VAL A 421 -0.25 21.22 -43.50
N GLU A 422 -0.54 21.47 -42.23
CA GLU A 422 -0.29 22.77 -41.59
C GLU A 422 1.15 22.95 -41.07
N GLY A 423 2.02 21.94 -41.23
CA GLY A 423 3.42 22.02 -40.83
C GLY A 423 3.64 21.91 -39.31
N TYR A 424 2.74 21.25 -38.60
CA TYR A 424 2.80 20.97 -37.15
C TYR A 424 3.19 19.53 -36.82
N LYS A 425 3.34 18.68 -37.84
CA LYS A 425 3.88 17.33 -37.74
C LYS A 425 5.06 17.16 -38.70
N ASN A 426 6.06 16.39 -38.29
CA ASN A 426 7.19 16.04 -39.14
C ASN A 426 6.84 14.91 -40.14
N THR A 427 7.81 14.48 -40.95
CA THR A 427 7.67 13.40 -41.94
C THR A 427 7.33 12.03 -41.34
N GLU A 428 7.54 11.87 -40.05
CA GLU A 428 7.19 10.69 -39.25
C GLU A 428 5.87 10.88 -38.48
N GLY A 429 5.13 11.96 -38.77
CA GLY A 429 3.84 12.30 -38.15
C GLY A 429 3.89 12.62 -36.66
N LEU A 430 5.08 12.79 -36.10
CA LEU A 430 5.28 13.29 -34.74
C LEU A 430 5.01 14.79 -34.71
N LEU A 431 4.38 15.26 -33.63
CA LEU A 431 4.20 16.70 -33.42
C LEU A 431 5.56 17.39 -33.31
N ILE A 432 5.67 18.58 -33.89
CA ILE A 432 6.82 19.44 -33.66
C ILE A 432 6.77 19.95 -32.22
N ASP A 433 7.94 20.09 -31.60
CA ASP A 433 8.08 20.47 -30.20
C ASP A 433 7.31 21.76 -29.83
N ASN A 434 6.84 21.82 -28.59
CA ASN A 434 6.17 22.98 -27.98
C ASN A 434 4.80 23.37 -28.57
N ILE A 435 4.22 22.57 -29.45
CA ILE A 435 2.89 22.85 -30.00
C ILE A 435 1.78 22.59 -28.99
N ARG A 436 1.92 21.61 -28.08
CA ARG A 436 0.87 21.25 -27.12
C ARG A 436 0.77 22.26 -25.98
N SER A 437 -0.45 22.53 -25.53
CA SER A 437 -0.73 23.41 -24.37
C SER A 437 -1.69 22.74 -23.40
N VAL A 438 -1.29 21.57 -22.90
CA VAL A 438 -2.11 20.77 -21.97
C VAL A 438 -2.03 21.33 -20.54
N PRO A 439 -3.08 21.15 -19.73
CA PRO A 439 -3.02 21.41 -18.29
C PRO A 439 -1.85 20.67 -17.64
N GLU A 440 -1.07 21.39 -16.85
CA GLU A 440 0.01 20.83 -16.05
C GLU A 440 -0.43 20.68 -14.60
N ILE A 441 -0.10 19.54 -13.98
CA ILE A 441 -0.39 19.24 -12.57
C ILE A 441 0.88 18.80 -11.82
N PHE A 442 1.03 19.31 -10.59
CA PHE A 442 1.95 18.73 -9.60
C PHE A 442 1.18 17.81 -8.65
N LEU A 443 1.72 16.62 -8.41
CA LEU A 443 1.10 15.59 -7.58
C LEU A 443 1.89 15.48 -6.27
N PHE A 444 1.29 15.96 -5.18
CA PHE A 444 1.77 15.64 -3.82
C PHE A 444 1.47 14.17 -3.50
N ASP A 445 2.28 13.60 -2.61
CA ASP A 445 2.06 12.24 -2.15
C ASP A 445 0.78 12.15 -1.31
N LEU A 446 0.14 10.99 -1.35
CA LEU A 446 -1.06 10.75 -0.59
C LEU A 446 -0.71 10.54 0.88
N LYS A 447 -1.28 11.33 1.79
CA LYS A 447 -1.06 11.12 3.22
C LYS A 447 -1.76 9.83 3.68
N PRO A 448 -1.08 8.88 4.34
CA PRO A 448 -1.77 7.75 4.93
C PRO A 448 -2.66 8.26 6.08
N ASN A 449 -3.85 7.69 6.22
CA ASN A 449 -4.72 8.00 7.36
C ASN A 449 -4.14 7.42 8.66
N ASP A 450 -3.54 6.24 8.57
CA ASP A 450 -2.76 5.66 9.67
C ASP A 450 -1.37 6.26 9.67
N PHE A 451 -0.78 6.38 10.85
CA PHE A 451 0.57 6.93 10.98
C PHE A 451 1.61 6.04 10.30
N MET A 452 1.40 4.72 10.35
CA MET A 452 2.24 3.70 9.74
C MET A 452 1.40 2.76 8.88
N THR A 453 1.84 2.54 7.64
CA THR A 453 1.25 1.54 6.75
C THR A 453 1.96 0.19 6.88
N ASP A 454 1.31 -0.88 6.41
CA ASP A 454 1.89 -2.25 6.40
C ASP A 454 3.28 -2.30 5.74
N TYR A 455 3.48 -1.49 4.70
CA TYR A 455 4.78 -1.34 4.03
C TYR A 455 5.33 0.09 4.10
N PRO A 456 6.66 0.26 4.24
CA PRO A 456 7.28 1.56 4.46
C PRO A 456 7.08 2.54 3.31
N ASP A 457 7.07 2.00 2.10
CA ASP A 457 7.07 2.67 0.81
C ASP A 457 5.66 2.76 0.18
N THR A 458 4.61 2.32 0.89
CA THR A 458 3.23 2.30 0.35
C THR A 458 2.81 3.63 -0.24
N THR A 459 3.12 4.73 0.44
CA THR A 459 2.81 6.10 0.00
C THR A 459 3.45 6.44 -1.34
N ASP A 460 4.76 6.16 -1.45
CA ASP A 460 5.56 6.42 -2.65
C ASP A 460 5.04 5.56 -3.81
N VAL A 461 4.76 4.29 -3.54
CA VAL A 461 4.26 3.31 -4.53
C VAL A 461 2.90 3.72 -5.09
N ILE A 462 1.94 4.08 -4.24
CA ILE A 462 0.61 4.50 -4.72
C ILE A 462 0.73 5.76 -5.59
N THR A 463 1.54 6.72 -5.16
CA THR A 463 1.72 7.98 -5.89
C THR A 463 2.47 7.78 -7.20
N ALA A 464 3.49 6.91 -7.22
CA ALA A 464 4.23 6.52 -8.42
C ALA A 464 3.33 5.77 -9.42
N SER A 465 2.48 4.86 -8.96
CA SER A 465 1.51 4.16 -9.80
C SER A 465 0.48 5.12 -10.43
N LEU A 466 0.03 6.13 -9.67
CA LEU A 466 -0.83 7.20 -10.20
C LEU A 466 -0.11 8.05 -11.26
N ARG A 467 1.15 8.43 -11.00
CA ARG A 467 1.98 9.19 -11.95
C ARG A 467 2.18 8.43 -13.24
N TYR A 468 2.52 7.14 -13.15
CA TYR A 468 2.62 6.25 -14.29
C TYR A 468 1.31 6.22 -15.10
N SER A 469 0.17 6.08 -14.41
CA SER A 469 -1.13 6.04 -15.08
C SER A 469 -1.50 7.36 -15.76
N LEU A 470 -1.09 8.50 -15.17
CA LEU A 470 -1.29 9.84 -15.74
C LEU A 470 -0.30 10.14 -16.88
N SER A 471 0.94 9.64 -16.84
CA SER A 471 1.94 9.91 -17.88
C SER A 471 1.56 9.30 -19.23
N MET A 472 0.70 8.27 -19.19
CA MET A 472 0.07 7.66 -20.36
C MET A 472 -1.09 8.50 -20.95
N LYS A 473 -1.42 9.66 -20.36
CA LYS A 473 -2.55 10.51 -20.79
C LYS A 473 -2.05 11.75 -21.53
N PRO A 474 -2.22 11.85 -22.86
CA PRO A 474 -1.70 12.98 -23.63
C PRO A 474 -2.45 14.31 -23.39
N GLN A 475 -3.53 14.30 -22.60
CA GLN A 475 -4.34 15.47 -22.27
C GLN A 475 -3.84 16.23 -21.05
N ILE A 476 -2.82 15.72 -20.35
CA ILE A 476 -2.30 16.31 -19.13
C ILE A 476 -0.78 16.19 -19.11
N SER A 477 -0.09 17.19 -18.56
CA SER A 477 1.32 17.12 -18.24
C SER A 477 1.49 16.96 -16.74
N ILE A 478 2.43 16.11 -16.33
CA ILE A 478 2.81 15.98 -14.92
C ILE A 478 4.16 16.66 -14.75
N VAL A 479 4.29 17.46 -13.70
CA VAL A 479 5.61 17.95 -13.27
C VAL A 479 6.42 16.74 -12.79
N GLY A 480 7.47 16.39 -13.52
CA GLY A 480 8.27 15.19 -13.30
C GLY A 480 9.77 15.43 -13.52
N GLY A 481 10.56 14.39 -13.29
CA GLY A 481 12.00 14.42 -13.54
C GLY A 481 12.76 15.37 -12.60
N GLU A 482 13.74 16.09 -13.15
CA GLU A 482 14.64 16.95 -12.38
C GLU A 482 13.91 18.09 -11.66
N GLU A 483 12.94 18.72 -12.33
CA GLU A 483 12.17 19.80 -11.74
C GLU A 483 11.40 19.34 -10.51
N GLU A 484 10.77 18.17 -10.60
CA GLU A 484 10.03 17.59 -9.49
C GLU A 484 10.95 17.28 -8.30
N ARG A 485 12.15 16.75 -8.56
CA ARG A 485 13.18 16.49 -7.55
C ARG A 485 13.53 17.78 -6.80
N VAL A 486 13.84 18.85 -7.53
CA VAL A 486 14.19 20.15 -6.92
C VAL A 486 13.05 20.72 -6.09
N ILE A 487 11.80 20.63 -6.57
CA ILE A 487 10.63 21.06 -5.80
C ILE A 487 10.51 20.25 -4.50
N ARG A 488 10.63 18.92 -4.58
CA ARG A 488 10.53 18.03 -3.41
C ARG A 488 11.62 18.34 -2.38
N ASP A 489 12.87 18.52 -2.82
CA ASP A 489 14.00 18.83 -1.93
C ASP A 489 13.85 20.19 -1.24
N ALA A 490 13.32 21.19 -1.95
CA ALA A 490 12.99 22.48 -1.37
C ALA A 490 11.91 22.36 -0.28
N ILE A 491 10.88 21.52 -0.50
CA ILE A 491 9.82 21.31 0.48
C ILE A 491 10.36 20.58 1.72
N LYS A 492 11.19 19.54 1.54
CA LYS A 492 11.83 18.80 2.64
C LYS A 492 12.70 19.70 3.51
N THR A 493 13.44 20.63 2.91
CA THR A 493 14.25 21.60 3.65
C THR A 493 13.40 22.48 4.57
N VAL A 494 12.16 22.81 4.16
CA VAL A 494 11.26 23.69 4.93
C VAL A 494 10.42 22.92 5.96
N LYS A 495 9.97 21.71 5.62
CA LYS A 495 9.05 20.91 6.45
C LYS A 495 9.73 19.83 7.29
N GLY A 496 11.02 19.62 7.10
CA GLY A 496 11.71 18.44 7.59
C GLY A 496 11.42 17.21 6.73
N LYS A 497 12.12 16.11 7.00
CA LYS A 497 11.84 14.81 6.37
C LYS A 497 10.46 14.32 6.82
N THR A 498 9.61 13.89 5.90
CA THR A 498 8.33 13.28 6.26
C THR A 498 8.50 11.80 6.59
N HIS A 499 7.52 11.30 7.34
CA HIS A 499 7.47 9.95 7.89
C HIS A 499 7.67 8.89 6.82
N PHE A 500 8.64 8.01 7.06
CA PHE A 500 8.83 6.71 6.41
C PHE A 500 9.24 6.67 4.94
N SER A 501 9.18 7.81 4.26
CA SER A 501 9.40 7.90 2.81
C SER A 501 9.94 9.28 2.47
N ASP A 502 10.60 9.38 1.32
CA ASP A 502 11.02 10.64 0.71
C ASP A 502 9.82 11.49 0.20
N SER A 503 8.65 11.22 0.79
CA SER A 503 7.35 11.78 0.49
C SER A 503 7.28 13.27 0.81
N VAL A 504 6.30 13.91 0.19
CA VAL A 504 6.00 15.32 0.33
C VAL A 504 4.49 15.48 0.30
N PHE A 505 3.92 15.80 1.46
CA PHE A 505 2.48 16.01 1.61
C PHE A 505 2.10 17.46 1.35
N TYR A 506 0.87 17.64 0.86
CA TYR A 506 0.32 18.97 0.63
C TYR A 506 0.17 19.75 1.94
N SER A 507 0.60 21.02 1.90
CA SER A 507 0.28 22.04 2.90
C SER A 507 0.21 23.41 2.21
N ALA A 508 -0.56 24.35 2.77
CA ALA A 508 -0.78 25.64 2.12
C ALA A 508 0.49 26.51 2.07
N ASP A 509 1.38 26.36 3.05
CA ASP A 509 2.60 27.14 3.21
C ASP A 509 3.76 26.68 2.33
N VAL A 510 3.66 25.51 1.68
CA VAL A 510 4.66 25.04 0.72
C VAL A 510 4.35 25.42 -0.73
N LEU A 511 3.20 26.08 -0.98
CA LEU A 511 2.75 26.42 -2.33
C LEU A 511 3.70 27.36 -3.08
N ASP A 512 4.37 28.26 -2.36
CA ASP A 512 5.32 29.20 -2.95
C ASP A 512 6.63 28.52 -3.37
N LEU A 513 6.92 27.34 -2.83
CA LEU A 513 8.09 26.54 -3.17
C LEU A 513 7.98 25.92 -4.57
N LEU A 514 6.76 25.68 -5.04
CA LEU A 514 6.48 25.03 -6.32
C LEU A 514 7.05 25.78 -7.54
N ASN A 515 7.25 27.09 -7.44
CA ASN A 515 7.66 27.92 -8.59
C ASN A 515 9.07 28.51 -8.44
N ARG A 516 9.88 28.09 -7.46
CA ARG A 516 11.18 28.74 -7.13
C ARG A 516 12.15 28.87 -8.32
N ASN A 517 12.07 27.97 -9.30
CA ASN A 517 12.93 27.98 -10.50
C ASN A 517 12.17 28.28 -11.80
N ARG A 518 10.94 28.78 -11.71
CA ARG A 518 10.13 29.13 -12.87
C ARG A 518 10.10 30.64 -13.08
N LYS A 519 10.02 31.07 -14.34
CA LYS A 519 9.68 32.46 -14.68
C LYS A 519 8.31 32.81 -14.08
N LYS A 520 8.11 34.06 -13.68
CA LYS A 520 6.91 34.56 -12.98
C LYS A 520 5.59 34.15 -13.65
N ASP A 521 5.57 34.08 -14.98
CA ASP A 521 4.37 33.77 -15.77
C ASP A 521 4.13 32.26 -15.99
N ASN A 522 5.01 31.39 -15.50
CA ASN A 522 4.96 29.95 -15.73
C ASN A 522 4.72 29.17 -14.44
N TYR A 523 3.75 29.56 -13.62
CA TYR A 523 3.49 28.84 -12.37
C TYR A 523 2.73 27.53 -12.59
N ILE A 524 3.02 26.53 -11.75
CA ILE A 524 2.28 25.27 -11.69
C ILE A 524 0.86 25.59 -11.22
N ARG A 525 -0.14 25.53 -12.11
CA ARG A 525 -1.52 25.93 -11.79
C ARG A 525 -2.28 24.88 -10.97
N PHE A 526 -2.28 23.63 -11.43
CA PHE A 526 -3.08 22.58 -10.81
C PHE A 526 -2.24 21.77 -9.84
N ILE A 527 -2.85 21.45 -8.71
CA ILE A 527 -2.25 20.64 -7.67
C ILE A 527 -3.18 19.48 -7.35
N GLY A 528 -2.63 18.28 -7.31
CA GLY A 528 -3.30 17.09 -6.83
C GLY A 528 -2.75 16.66 -5.47
N TYR A 529 -3.63 16.38 -4.51
CA TYR A 529 -3.27 15.89 -3.19
C TYR A 529 -4.40 15.11 -2.55
N GLY A 530 -4.12 14.31 -1.53
CA GLY A 530 -5.16 13.51 -0.90
C GLY A 530 -4.68 12.70 0.28
N ASN A 531 -5.56 11.81 0.74
CA ASN A 531 -5.22 10.78 1.71
C ASN A 531 -5.67 9.40 1.23
N PHE A 532 -5.09 8.37 1.84
CA PHE A 532 -5.44 6.99 1.56
C PHE A 532 -5.58 6.14 2.83
N GLN A 533 -6.31 5.05 2.69
CA GLN A 533 -6.43 3.97 3.68
C GLN A 533 -6.14 2.66 2.95
N LYS A 534 -5.22 1.85 3.48
CA LYS A 534 -4.95 0.50 2.98
C LYS A 534 -5.13 -0.49 4.13
N ASN A 535 -6.07 -1.42 3.99
CA ASN A 535 -6.31 -2.49 4.94
C ASN A 535 -6.30 -3.81 4.15
N GLY A 536 -5.19 -4.55 4.19
CA GLY A 536 -4.99 -5.73 3.36
C GLY A 536 -5.21 -5.41 1.87
N ASP A 537 -6.15 -6.13 1.25
CA ASP A 537 -6.51 -6.00 -0.17
C ASP A 537 -7.48 -4.84 -0.48
N HIS A 538 -7.92 -4.09 0.53
CA HIS A 538 -8.77 -2.92 0.33
C HIS A 538 -7.91 -1.65 0.33
N LEU A 539 -7.98 -0.90 -0.77
CA LEU A 539 -7.33 0.41 -0.91
C LEU A 539 -8.38 1.47 -1.21
N SER A 540 -8.40 2.54 -0.43
CA SER A 540 -9.28 3.69 -0.66
C SER A 540 -8.53 5.00 -0.65
N VAL A 541 -8.93 5.93 -1.52
CA VAL A 541 -8.29 7.23 -1.71
C VAL A 541 -9.36 8.32 -1.72
N ARG A 542 -9.10 9.42 -0.99
CA ARG A 542 -9.78 10.70 -1.16
C ARG A 542 -8.80 11.69 -1.76
N TYR A 543 -9.10 12.17 -2.96
CA TYR A 543 -8.22 13.02 -3.75
C TYR A 543 -8.87 14.35 -4.07
N ASN A 544 -8.09 15.43 -4.00
CA ASN A 544 -8.49 16.78 -4.33
C ASN A 544 -7.66 17.29 -5.51
N ILE A 545 -8.33 18.01 -6.40
CA ILE A 545 -7.70 18.78 -7.46
C ILE A 545 -7.93 20.24 -7.15
N TYR A 546 -6.86 20.97 -6.88
CA TYR A 546 -6.88 22.38 -6.52
C TYR A 546 -6.36 23.24 -7.67
N ASP A 547 -7.09 24.30 -7.99
CA ASP A 547 -6.70 25.31 -8.98
C ASP A 547 -6.21 26.55 -8.24
N ARG A 548 -4.90 26.78 -8.29
CA ARG A 548 -4.26 27.92 -7.61
C ARG A 548 -4.67 29.26 -8.20
N THR A 549 -5.08 29.30 -9.48
CA THR A 549 -5.50 30.54 -10.12
C THR A 549 -6.82 31.04 -9.53
N THR A 550 -7.75 30.13 -9.28
CA THR A 550 -9.08 30.47 -8.73
C THR A 550 -9.13 30.39 -7.21
N GLY A 551 -8.16 29.72 -6.58
CA GLY A 551 -8.16 29.48 -5.14
C GLY A 551 -9.19 28.43 -4.70
N THR A 552 -9.64 27.56 -5.62
CA THR A 552 -10.75 26.63 -5.36
C THR A 552 -10.40 25.18 -5.66
N ILE A 553 -11.12 24.25 -5.01
CA ILE A 553 -11.05 22.82 -5.32
C ILE A 553 -11.95 22.55 -6.54
N VAL A 554 -11.33 22.24 -7.67
CA VAL A 554 -12.00 21.87 -8.93
C VAL A 554 -12.80 20.59 -8.77
N LYS A 555 -12.24 19.60 -8.07
CA LYS A 555 -12.89 18.31 -7.85
C LYS A 555 -12.41 17.64 -6.57
N LYS A 556 -13.38 17.05 -5.85
CA LYS A 556 -13.15 16.04 -4.81
C LYS A 556 -13.51 14.67 -5.39
N ILE A 557 -12.61 13.71 -5.26
CA ILE A 557 -12.73 12.35 -5.78
C ILE A 557 -12.60 11.39 -4.61
N LYS A 558 -13.55 10.46 -4.47
CA LYS A 558 -13.46 9.33 -3.56
C LYS A 558 -13.55 8.05 -4.36
N ILE A 559 -12.57 7.17 -4.23
CA ILE A 559 -12.56 5.85 -4.86
C ILE A 559 -12.05 4.81 -3.87
N SER A 560 -12.59 3.61 -3.97
CA SER A 560 -12.05 2.41 -3.34
C SER A 560 -11.91 1.33 -4.41
N SER A 561 -10.97 0.43 -4.17
CA SER A 561 -10.78 -0.79 -4.93
C SER A 561 -10.49 -1.94 -3.95
N TYR A 562 -10.94 -3.14 -4.32
CA TYR A 562 -10.84 -4.34 -3.51
C TYR A 562 -10.13 -5.43 -4.29
N GLY A 563 -9.42 -6.27 -3.57
CA GLY A 563 -8.75 -7.43 -4.12
C GLY A 563 -7.36 -7.09 -4.63
N ARG A 564 -6.81 -8.08 -5.32
CA ARG A 564 -5.37 -8.18 -5.55
C ARG A 564 -4.82 -7.30 -6.69
N ASN A 565 -5.69 -6.61 -7.43
CA ASN A 565 -5.33 -5.59 -8.45
C ASN A 565 -5.78 -4.18 -8.01
N SER A 566 -5.94 -3.97 -6.70
CA SER A 566 -6.56 -2.75 -6.17
C SER A 566 -5.76 -1.50 -6.50
N LEU A 567 -4.43 -1.56 -6.55
CA LEU A 567 -3.62 -0.39 -6.92
C LEU A 567 -3.75 -0.06 -8.42
N GLU A 568 -3.64 -1.05 -9.32
CA GLU A 568 -3.75 -0.79 -10.76
C GLU A 568 -5.13 -0.25 -11.16
N ASP A 569 -6.20 -0.86 -10.63
CA ASP A 569 -7.57 -0.38 -10.84
C ASP A 569 -7.75 1.04 -10.29
N LEU A 570 -7.26 1.28 -9.07
CA LEU A 570 -7.35 2.58 -8.43
C LEU A 570 -6.62 3.65 -9.24
N SER A 571 -5.35 3.44 -9.58
CA SER A 571 -4.52 4.38 -10.34
C SER A 571 -5.09 4.66 -11.73
N SER A 572 -5.59 3.63 -12.43
CA SER A 572 -6.24 3.78 -13.73
C SER A 572 -7.55 4.60 -13.64
N ARG A 573 -8.41 4.31 -12.67
CA ARG A 573 -9.67 5.06 -12.47
C ARG A 573 -9.41 6.49 -12.00
N LEU A 574 -8.46 6.68 -11.09
CA LEU A 574 -8.11 7.99 -10.55
C LEU A 574 -7.53 8.90 -11.64
N SER A 575 -6.56 8.41 -12.41
CA SER A 575 -5.97 9.15 -13.52
C SER A 575 -7.03 9.61 -14.54
N ASN A 576 -7.97 8.72 -14.91
CA ASN A 576 -9.09 9.07 -15.77
C ASN A 576 -9.97 10.18 -15.18
N LYS A 577 -10.34 10.08 -13.89
CA LYS A 577 -11.14 11.12 -13.20
C LYS A 577 -10.39 12.45 -13.10
N ILE A 578 -9.07 12.43 -12.91
CA ILE A 578 -8.22 13.62 -12.89
C ILE A 578 -8.26 14.31 -14.26
N VAL A 579 -7.97 13.57 -15.34
CA VAL A 579 -8.01 14.11 -16.71
C VAL A 579 -9.40 14.69 -17.04
N MET A 580 -10.47 13.96 -16.69
CA MET A 580 -11.85 14.45 -16.88
C MET A 580 -12.20 15.67 -16.03
N SER A 581 -11.38 15.99 -15.02
CA SER A 581 -11.54 17.16 -14.16
C SER A 581 -10.72 18.37 -14.63
N MET A 582 -9.78 18.20 -15.59
CA MET A 582 -8.92 19.26 -16.13
C MET A 582 -9.52 20.00 -17.33
N PRO A 583 -9.45 21.34 -17.41
CA PRO A 583 -10.10 22.09 -18.47
C PRO A 583 -9.53 21.71 -19.83
N ILE A 584 -10.41 21.57 -20.83
CA ILE A 584 -9.98 21.34 -22.21
C ILE A 584 -9.68 22.72 -22.81
N GLN A 585 -8.39 23.03 -22.93
CA GLN A 585 -7.91 24.32 -23.40
C GLN A 585 -6.74 24.16 -24.36
N GLY A 586 -6.69 25.04 -25.36
CA GLY A 586 -5.62 25.09 -26.36
C GLY A 586 -5.33 26.53 -26.78
N LYS A 587 -4.40 26.69 -27.72
CA LYS A 587 -3.96 27.96 -28.28
C LYS A 587 -4.14 27.97 -29.80
N ILE A 588 -4.47 29.15 -30.33
CA ILE A 588 -4.47 29.42 -31.76
C ILE A 588 -3.03 29.38 -32.27
N LEU A 589 -2.78 28.47 -33.21
CA LEU A 589 -1.48 28.30 -33.87
C LEU A 589 -1.37 29.19 -35.11
N LYS A 590 -2.45 29.29 -35.90
CA LYS A 590 -2.48 30.03 -37.16
C LYS A 590 -3.87 30.58 -37.46
N ILE A 591 -3.89 31.74 -38.11
CA ILE A 591 -5.08 32.44 -38.57
C ILE A 591 -5.06 32.36 -40.09
N LYS A 592 -6.16 31.90 -40.69
CA LYS A 592 -6.38 31.82 -42.14
C LYS A 592 -7.45 32.84 -42.56
N ASN A 593 -7.81 32.82 -43.85
CA ASN A 593 -8.82 33.71 -44.39
C ASN A 593 -10.20 33.48 -43.74
N ASP A 594 -10.69 32.26 -43.59
CA ASP A 594 -12.05 32.05 -43.05
C ASP A 594 -12.07 31.14 -41.81
N SER A 595 -10.88 30.76 -41.33
CA SER A 595 -10.71 29.76 -40.28
C SER A 595 -9.49 30.02 -39.41
N ILE A 596 -9.41 29.28 -38.30
CA ILE A 596 -8.24 29.22 -37.42
C ILE A 596 -7.78 27.78 -37.24
N VAL A 597 -6.48 27.61 -37.06
CA VAL A 597 -5.87 26.32 -36.68
C VAL A 597 -5.37 26.42 -35.25
N PHE A 598 -5.65 25.40 -34.44
CA PHE A 598 -5.33 25.37 -33.01
C PHE A 598 -4.93 23.97 -32.53
N ASN A 599 -4.24 23.91 -31.38
CA ASN A 599 -3.58 22.71 -30.85
C ASN A 599 -4.47 21.79 -29.97
N LEU A 600 -5.74 21.65 -30.33
CA LEU A 600 -6.64 20.64 -29.77
C LEU A 600 -7.10 19.71 -30.88
N GLY A 601 -7.30 18.43 -30.56
CA GLY A 601 -7.78 17.46 -31.55
C GLY A 601 -8.63 16.35 -30.96
N SER A 602 -8.70 15.24 -31.70
CA SER A 602 -9.53 14.07 -31.36
C SER A 602 -9.06 13.39 -30.07
N ARG A 603 -7.77 13.47 -29.72
CA ARG A 603 -7.26 12.93 -28.45
C ARG A 603 -7.74 13.76 -27.26
N ASP A 604 -8.00 15.05 -27.42
CA ASP A 604 -8.38 15.95 -26.32
C ASP A 604 -9.85 15.90 -25.96
N GLY A 605 -10.71 15.69 -26.93
CA GLY A 605 -12.12 16.03 -26.74
C GLY A 605 -12.92 15.92 -28.01
N LEU A 606 -12.30 16.39 -29.08
CA LEU A 606 -13.03 17.08 -30.12
C LEU A 606 -13.55 16.14 -31.18
N LYS A 607 -14.65 16.58 -31.78
CA LYS A 607 -15.28 16.01 -32.96
C LYS A 607 -15.54 17.13 -33.96
N LYS A 608 -15.71 16.74 -35.22
CA LYS A 608 -16.19 17.63 -36.26
C LYS A 608 -17.56 18.19 -35.86
N ASN A 609 -17.77 19.48 -36.09
CA ASN A 609 -18.92 20.29 -35.69
C ASN A 609 -19.05 20.64 -34.21
N ASP A 610 -18.08 20.27 -33.36
CA ASP A 610 -18.06 20.79 -31.99
C ASP A 610 -17.94 22.33 -32.00
N VAL A 611 -18.62 22.99 -31.07
CA VAL A 611 -18.57 24.45 -30.91
C VAL A 611 -17.72 24.79 -29.70
N LEU A 612 -16.71 25.63 -29.90
CA LEU A 612 -15.75 26.03 -28.88
C LEU A 612 -15.77 27.55 -28.72
N LYS A 613 -15.08 28.05 -27.70
CA LYS A 613 -15.02 29.48 -27.40
C LYS A 613 -13.59 30.00 -27.48
N ILE A 614 -13.39 31.10 -28.19
CA ILE A 614 -12.16 31.89 -28.11
C ILE A 614 -12.24 32.76 -26.85
N LEU A 615 -11.17 32.77 -26.06
CA LEU A 615 -11.03 33.67 -24.92
C LEU A 615 -10.05 34.81 -25.23
N LYS A 616 -10.46 36.03 -24.91
CA LYS A 616 -9.63 37.25 -24.92
C LYS A 616 -9.64 37.83 -23.51
N ASN A 617 -8.46 37.93 -22.88
CA ASN A 617 -8.31 38.41 -21.49
C ASN A 617 -9.25 37.69 -20.50
N GLY A 618 -9.41 36.37 -20.65
CA GLY A 618 -10.26 35.54 -19.79
C GLY A 618 -11.78 35.66 -20.05
N LYS A 619 -12.21 36.51 -20.98
CA LYS A 619 -13.62 36.65 -21.39
C LYS A 619 -13.88 35.94 -22.71
N VAL A 620 -15.08 35.39 -22.86
CA VAL A 620 -15.54 34.81 -24.14
C VAL A 620 -15.59 35.92 -25.18
N TYR A 621 -14.91 35.70 -26.30
CA TYR A 621 -14.80 36.66 -27.39
C TYR A 621 -15.68 36.28 -28.59
N SER A 622 -15.61 35.02 -29.03
CA SER A 622 -16.40 34.50 -30.15
C SER A 622 -16.52 32.99 -30.04
N ASP A 623 -17.60 32.45 -30.61
CA ASP A 623 -17.76 31.01 -30.81
C ASP A 623 -17.13 30.59 -32.15
N ILE A 624 -16.62 29.35 -32.17
CA ILE A 624 -15.99 28.72 -33.35
C ILE A 624 -16.53 27.31 -33.53
N LYS A 625 -16.64 26.85 -34.77
CA LYS A 625 -17.12 25.52 -35.12
C LYS A 625 -16.01 24.69 -35.76
N VAL A 626 -15.70 23.53 -35.18
CA VAL A 626 -14.68 22.62 -35.71
C VAL A 626 -15.09 22.09 -37.09
N THR A 627 -14.30 22.35 -38.12
CA THR A 627 -14.56 21.91 -39.50
C THR A 627 -13.76 20.67 -39.86
N SER A 628 -12.51 20.58 -39.38
CA SER A 628 -11.64 19.42 -39.55
C SER A 628 -10.71 19.28 -38.34
N LEU A 629 -10.19 18.08 -38.11
CA LEU A 629 -9.29 17.78 -37.01
C LEU A 629 -8.45 16.54 -37.28
N ASP A 630 -7.31 16.46 -36.60
CA ASP A 630 -6.52 15.25 -36.42
C ASP A 630 -6.39 14.92 -34.91
N ASP A 631 -5.37 14.16 -34.52
CA ASP A 631 -5.13 13.76 -33.12
C ASP A 631 -5.02 14.96 -32.16
N PHE A 632 -4.34 16.03 -32.57
CA PHE A 632 -3.91 17.12 -31.67
C PHE A 632 -4.04 18.52 -32.27
N VAL A 633 -4.48 18.63 -33.52
CA VAL A 633 -4.68 19.87 -34.26
C VAL A 633 -6.09 19.87 -34.85
N ALA A 634 -6.75 21.02 -34.79
CA ALA A 634 -8.05 21.22 -35.39
C ALA A 634 -8.12 22.55 -36.13
N GLU A 635 -9.01 22.59 -37.11
CA GLU A 635 -9.39 23.79 -37.84
C GLU A 635 -10.85 24.10 -37.53
N ALA A 636 -11.15 25.38 -37.33
CA ALA A 636 -12.50 25.84 -37.05
C ALA A 636 -12.83 27.15 -37.77
N GLU A 637 -14.08 27.28 -38.18
CA GLU A 637 -14.67 28.53 -38.69
C GLU A 637 -15.19 29.38 -37.53
N VAL A 638 -15.15 30.70 -37.67
CA VAL A 638 -15.63 31.63 -36.66
C VAL A 638 -17.09 32.00 -36.96
N ILE A 639 -17.99 31.79 -36.00
CA ILE A 639 -19.45 31.85 -36.23
C ILE A 639 -19.99 33.28 -36.10
N ASP A 640 -19.46 34.09 -35.16
CA ASP A 640 -20.20 35.25 -34.63
C ASP A 640 -19.46 36.60 -34.68
N ASN A 641 -18.46 36.79 -35.56
CA ASN A 641 -17.78 38.10 -35.64
C ASN A 641 -17.00 38.31 -36.95
N PRO A 642 -17.46 39.11 -37.92
CA PRO A 642 -16.72 39.38 -39.17
C PRO A 642 -15.36 40.06 -38.98
N SER A 643 -15.16 40.76 -37.86
CA SER A 643 -13.93 41.50 -37.53
C SER A 643 -12.94 40.70 -36.70
N TRP A 644 -13.20 39.41 -36.45
CA TRP A 644 -12.42 38.56 -35.55
C TRP A 644 -10.90 38.57 -35.81
N LYS A 645 -10.48 38.70 -37.08
CA LYS A 645 -9.07 38.74 -37.49
C LYS A 645 -8.28 39.94 -36.93
N LYS A 646 -8.95 41.07 -36.69
CA LYS A 646 -8.29 42.27 -36.14
C LYS A 646 -8.06 42.15 -34.63
N ASP A 647 -8.82 41.27 -33.99
CA ASP A 647 -8.97 41.23 -32.54
C ASP A 647 -8.38 39.99 -31.87
N VAL A 648 -8.09 38.95 -32.66
CA VAL A 648 -7.58 37.66 -32.21
C VAL A 648 -6.23 37.41 -32.89
N GLY A 649 -5.26 36.97 -32.10
CA GLY A 649 -3.90 36.68 -32.57
C GLY A 649 -3.48 35.24 -32.30
N ARG A 650 -2.32 34.85 -32.84
CA ARG A 650 -1.65 33.60 -32.44
C ARG A 650 -1.41 33.60 -30.92
N GLY A 651 -1.55 32.43 -30.30
CA GLY A 651 -1.36 32.25 -28.86
C GLY A 651 -2.60 32.54 -28.00
N PHE A 652 -3.69 33.08 -28.57
CA PHE A 652 -4.96 33.25 -27.86
C PHE A 652 -5.57 31.89 -27.48
N TRP A 653 -6.28 31.86 -26.35
CA TRP A 653 -6.83 30.63 -25.78
C TRP A 653 -8.15 30.22 -26.44
N ILE A 654 -8.30 28.92 -26.66
CA ILE A 654 -9.55 28.26 -27.04
C ILE A 654 -9.94 27.32 -25.91
N VAL A 655 -11.22 27.32 -25.54
CA VAL A 655 -11.77 26.43 -24.51
C VAL A 655 -12.99 25.68 -25.03
N ALA A 656 -13.10 24.41 -24.62
CA ALA A 656 -14.28 23.59 -24.87
C ALA A 656 -15.18 23.55 -23.62
N ASP A 657 -16.50 23.70 -23.78
CA ASP A 657 -17.45 23.42 -22.70
C ASP A 657 -17.51 21.91 -22.46
N ARG A 658 -17.37 21.46 -21.20
CA ARG A 658 -17.41 20.02 -20.89
C ARG A 658 -18.78 19.38 -21.05
N LYS A 659 -19.85 20.15 -21.30
CA LYS A 659 -21.18 19.60 -21.61
C LYS A 659 -21.24 18.80 -22.91
N PHE A 660 -20.20 18.82 -23.75
CA PHE A 660 -20.04 17.89 -24.86
C PHE A 660 -19.84 16.47 -24.32
N LYS A 661 -20.95 15.74 -24.16
CA LYS A 661 -20.99 14.32 -23.77
C LYS A 661 -20.06 13.51 -24.68
N ARG A 662 -18.82 13.29 -24.22
CA ARG A 662 -18.12 12.06 -24.56
C ARG A 662 -18.87 10.95 -23.83
N ARG A 663 -19.75 10.24 -24.56
CA ARG A 663 -19.79 8.78 -24.37
C ARG A 663 -18.34 8.36 -24.39
N GLU A 664 -17.92 7.67 -23.33
CA GLU A 664 -16.65 6.99 -23.28
C GLU A 664 -16.39 6.42 -24.68
N VAL A 665 -15.24 6.76 -25.26
CA VAL A 665 -14.72 5.89 -26.31
C VAL A 665 -14.41 4.61 -25.55
N SER A 666 -15.43 3.77 -25.41
CA SER A 666 -15.22 2.34 -25.30
C SER A 666 -14.38 2.01 -26.53
N PRO A 667 -13.18 1.43 -26.34
CA PRO A 667 -12.55 0.70 -27.43
C PRO A 667 -13.53 -0.32 -28.01
#